data_AF-A0A6P8ISM2-F1
#
_entry.id   AF-A0A6P8ISM2-F1
#
_cell.length_a   1.000
_cell.length_b   1.000
_cell.length_c   1.000
_cell.angle_alpha   90.00
_cell.angle_beta   90.00
_cell.angle_gamma   90.00
#
_symmetry.space_group_name_H-M   'P 1'
#
loop_
_entity.id
_entity.type
_entity.pdbx_description
1 polymer ?
#
loop_
_entity_poly.entity_id
_entity_poly.type
_entity_poly.pdbx_seq_one_letter_code
_entity_poly.pdbx_strand_id
1 'polypeptide(L)'
;MTSEDASSSEAAMKEADKYMKDHGIKDDDTILDTTRINKQDKQQSTYASEKEKEVVNCSPEDFMKAVEEDAKKRATENKRRKMKCEELKEMGNKSFKNQEYEEAIKFYTDAINEMKTNTAVYTNRAQANNKISRYEAAVEDCQTAIKIDKNCVKAYVHMGKGYLYMKEFDKATDTFQNAIKQFPKKETLLKGYLQEVDMERTKLLEESKAIKLIQDNNEEDHIIKSSIEILLCPGQTVNHYSEAALKLLNLIHNSTANKTSFRIHKGFDIYDKDDTSISRFWYGTDPCEDKEDIAMFCLVIDILNEAMTDNEYNVQAFVSVDHSRSFMSLLQEPTSPVIITSMIHLVYLLSQTTNGRKGLMSFESMTRILELLFIHINQGSTNSVVAMSTISNLAFEPKFCEKFRDYLGKEFLKISKMFLGRLCKVCTKGLNDISITWSLTSSGLSAMANMARDTITRELIAKDKDWLAACHRFMCRFGQANVVMNDSDANKVVFALLGLLTNLCSQADLLEEVKCHSLLPSLKDLLDSKDEDIKERCISVLRFLLAYSKESLNIALKEKIYVQFIDMLKSSRPVSVKYALKCLALCTSKDANARQAVLENQGLSSLVGLISSNNEIIIGNAALCLGDCAQIDEVCQQLVDTNIVQDLLRHATNDRLNQDVKRNAVLCLAKLATGDLRHREKLKDLHGLEILHSVFTKLS
;
A
#
# COMPACT_ATOMS: atom_id res chain seq x y z
N MET A 1 9.02 -41.46 20.62
CA MET A 1 10.13 -42.43 20.71
C MET A 1 9.58 -43.77 20.28
N THR A 2 9.91 -44.24 19.08
CA THR A 2 9.62 -45.61 18.65
C THR A 2 10.84 -46.05 17.85
N SER A 3 11.79 -46.69 18.53
CA SER A 3 12.90 -47.40 17.89
C SER A 3 12.40 -48.78 17.46
N GLU A 4 12.77 -49.25 16.27
CA GLU A 4 12.43 -50.59 15.76
C GLU A 4 13.28 -51.71 16.40
N ASP A 5 14.29 -51.36 17.20
CA ASP A 5 15.11 -52.31 17.94
C ASP A 5 14.50 -52.61 19.32
N ALA A 6 13.95 -53.82 19.46
CA ALA A 6 13.26 -54.30 20.66
C ALA A 6 14.16 -54.24 21.91
N SER A 7 15.47 -54.47 21.76
CA SER A 7 16.41 -54.42 22.88
C SER A 7 16.57 -53.00 23.43
N SER A 8 16.53 -52.01 22.54
CA SER A 8 16.66 -50.59 22.86
C SER A 8 15.38 -50.03 23.48
N SER A 9 14.21 -50.51 23.04
CA SER A 9 12.92 -50.16 23.64
C SER A 9 12.78 -50.72 25.06
N GLU A 10 13.26 -51.93 25.30
CA GLU A 10 13.16 -52.59 26.61
C GLU A 10 14.15 -51.99 27.62
N ALA A 11 15.33 -51.55 27.16
CA ALA A 11 16.28 -50.79 27.97
C ALA A 11 15.71 -49.42 28.38
N ALA A 12 15.07 -48.71 27.43
CA ALA A 12 14.46 -47.40 27.70
C ALA A 12 13.26 -47.50 28.67
N MET A 13 12.46 -48.57 28.59
CA MET A 13 11.37 -48.82 29.55
C MET A 13 11.91 -49.07 30.96
N LYS A 14 12.97 -49.88 31.10
CA LYS A 14 13.60 -50.13 32.41
C LYS A 14 14.22 -48.86 33.00
N GLU A 15 14.76 -47.99 32.17
CA GLU A 15 15.34 -46.70 32.60
C GLU A 15 14.24 -45.71 33.02
N ALA A 16 13.11 -45.68 32.30
CA ALA A 16 11.94 -44.89 32.68
C ALA A 16 11.29 -45.37 33.99
N ASP A 17 11.15 -46.69 34.18
CA ASP A 17 10.61 -47.28 35.40
C ASP A 17 11.51 -47.01 36.62
N LYS A 18 12.83 -47.02 36.41
CA LYS A 18 13.81 -46.66 37.43
C LYS A 18 13.71 -45.17 37.80
N TYR A 19 13.57 -44.29 36.81
CA TYR A 19 13.39 -42.86 37.03
C TYR A 19 12.11 -42.55 37.82
N MET A 20 11.01 -43.23 37.52
CA MET A 20 9.73 -43.10 38.23
C MET A 20 9.82 -43.52 39.70
N LYS A 21 10.56 -44.61 39.99
CA LYS A 21 10.82 -45.08 41.37
C LYS A 21 11.72 -44.13 42.17
N ASP A 22 12.79 -43.64 41.57
CA ASP A 22 13.77 -42.77 42.25
C ASP A 22 13.17 -41.38 42.57
N HIS A 23 12.13 -40.95 41.84
CA HIS A 23 11.44 -39.67 42.06
C HIS A 23 10.09 -39.79 42.78
N GLY A 24 9.75 -40.97 43.31
CA GLY A 24 8.58 -41.16 44.19
C GLY A 24 7.22 -40.95 43.52
N ILE A 25 7.14 -41.09 42.20
CA ILE A 25 5.88 -40.93 41.45
C ILE A 25 5.05 -42.22 41.64
N LYS A 26 3.91 -42.12 42.32
CA LYS A 26 2.93 -43.21 42.43
C LYS A 26 2.01 -43.19 41.20
N ASP A 27 1.58 -44.36 40.76
CA ASP A 27 0.75 -44.61 39.56
C ASP A 27 -0.60 -43.84 39.47
N ASP A 28 -0.93 -43.00 40.45
CA ASP A 28 -2.24 -42.32 40.54
C ASP A 28 -2.23 -40.80 40.30
N ASP A 29 -1.10 -40.18 39.95
CA ASP A 29 -1.04 -38.72 39.75
C ASP A 29 -0.92 -38.27 38.28
N THR A 30 -1.90 -38.63 37.46
CA THR A 30 -2.24 -37.81 36.28
C THR A 30 -3.73 -37.51 36.19
N ILE A 31 -4.12 -36.35 36.72
CA ILE A 31 -5.42 -35.71 36.47
C ILE A 31 -5.36 -35.06 35.08
N LEU A 32 -5.71 -35.83 34.05
CA LEU A 32 -6.23 -35.29 32.79
C LEU A 32 -7.75 -35.18 32.94
N ASP A 33 -8.24 -33.93 33.06
CA ASP A 33 -9.65 -33.57 33.21
C ASP A 33 -10.46 -34.01 31.96
N THR A 34 -10.92 -35.25 32.00
CA THR A 34 -11.93 -35.79 31.10
C THR A 34 -13.29 -35.35 31.63
N THR A 35 -14.04 -34.60 30.82
CA THR A 35 -15.49 -34.34 30.92
C THR A 35 -16.08 -34.46 32.33
N ARG A 36 -16.12 -33.34 33.07
CA ARG A 36 -16.92 -33.23 34.30
C ARG A 36 -18.41 -33.46 34.00
N ILE A 37 -18.89 -34.66 34.30
CA ILE A 37 -20.31 -34.89 34.62
C ILE A 37 -20.50 -34.48 36.07
N ASN A 38 -21.21 -33.38 36.29
CA ASN A 38 -21.51 -32.88 37.62
C ASN A 38 -22.44 -33.88 38.34
N LYS A 39 -21.93 -34.58 39.36
CA LYS A 39 -22.66 -35.58 40.18
C LYS A 39 -23.15 -35.01 41.52
N GLN A 40 -23.49 -33.73 41.57
CA GLN A 40 -24.17 -33.15 42.72
C GLN A 40 -25.29 -32.22 42.26
N ASP A 41 -26.47 -32.81 42.07
CA ASP A 41 -27.73 -32.20 42.49
C ASP A 41 -28.67 -33.32 42.96
N LYS A 42 -28.55 -33.64 44.25
CA LYS A 42 -29.66 -34.23 44.99
C LYS A 42 -30.53 -33.06 45.43
N GLN A 43 -31.64 -32.83 44.72
CA GLN A 43 -32.96 -32.73 45.35
C GLN A 43 -34.08 -32.66 44.30
N GLN A 44 -35.01 -33.61 44.44
CA GLN A 44 -36.41 -33.60 44.00
C GLN A 44 -36.71 -33.72 42.50
N SER A 45 -36.99 -34.96 42.06
CA SER A 45 -38.36 -35.35 41.68
C SER A 45 -38.42 -36.85 41.36
N THR A 46 -39.30 -37.52 42.08
CA THR A 46 -39.76 -38.91 42.00
C THR A 46 -40.23 -39.34 40.61
N TYR A 47 -39.87 -40.55 40.16
CA TYR A 47 -40.77 -41.66 39.75
C TYR A 47 -40.00 -42.81 39.04
N ALA A 48 -40.23 -44.04 39.52
CA ALA A 48 -40.05 -45.37 38.89
C ALA A 48 -38.61 -45.84 38.55
N SER A 49 -37.97 -46.68 39.38
CA SER A 49 -38.04 -48.16 39.50
C SER A 49 -37.31 -48.93 38.39
N GLU A 50 -36.27 -49.65 38.82
CA GLU A 50 -35.84 -50.98 38.37
C GLU A 50 -35.76 -51.26 36.85
N LYS A 51 -34.53 -51.33 36.32
CA LYS A 51 -34.10 -52.45 35.47
C LYS A 51 -32.57 -52.56 35.44
N GLU A 52 -32.14 -53.76 35.76
CA GLU A 52 -30.76 -54.20 35.86
C GLU A 52 -30.06 -54.24 34.48
N LYS A 53 -28.74 -54.17 34.58
CA LYS A 53 -27.70 -54.46 33.58
C LYS A 53 -28.12 -55.44 32.47
N GLU A 54 -28.27 -54.93 31.25
CA GLU A 54 -28.00 -55.71 30.03
C GLU A 54 -26.64 -55.29 29.47
N VAL A 55 -25.67 -56.20 29.55
CA VAL A 55 -24.48 -56.14 28.69
C VAL A 55 -24.96 -56.53 27.31
N VAL A 56 -25.30 -55.53 26.49
CA VAL A 56 -25.61 -55.76 25.08
C VAL A 56 -24.34 -56.34 24.44
N ASN A 57 -24.37 -57.63 24.12
CA ASN A 57 -23.38 -58.28 23.28
C ASN A 57 -23.62 -57.76 21.84
N CYS A 58 -23.18 -56.53 21.60
CA CYS A 58 -23.37 -55.81 20.36
C CYS A 58 -22.44 -56.42 19.31
N SER A 59 -23.00 -56.93 18.21
CA SER A 59 -22.16 -57.34 17.08
C SER A 59 -21.37 -56.11 16.58
N PRO A 60 -20.16 -56.29 16.00
CA PRO A 60 -19.43 -55.18 15.39
C PRO A 60 -20.26 -54.38 14.38
N GLU A 61 -21.22 -55.04 13.71
CA GLU A 61 -22.16 -54.43 12.76
C GLU A 61 -23.20 -53.52 13.46
N ASP A 62 -23.75 -53.95 14.60
CA ASP A 62 -24.69 -53.14 15.39
C ASP A 62 -24.00 -51.91 16.01
N PHE A 63 -22.72 -52.04 16.39
CA PHE A 63 -21.92 -50.91 16.90
C PHE A 63 -21.66 -49.88 15.80
N MET A 64 -21.24 -50.35 14.62
CA MET A 64 -21.03 -49.48 13.45
C MET A 64 -22.33 -48.76 13.03
N LYS A 65 -23.48 -49.44 13.09
CA LYS A 65 -24.78 -48.83 12.80
C LYS A 65 -25.17 -47.76 13.81
N ALA A 66 -24.94 -47.99 15.11
CA ALA A 66 -25.19 -46.99 16.15
C ALA A 66 -24.28 -45.76 16.02
N VAL A 67 -22.99 -45.97 15.68
CA VAL A 67 -22.04 -44.88 15.38
C VAL A 67 -22.47 -44.09 14.15
N GLU A 68 -22.96 -44.76 13.10
CA GLU A 68 -23.44 -44.10 11.89
C GLU A 68 -24.71 -43.26 12.16
N GLU A 69 -25.63 -43.76 12.99
CA GLU A 69 -26.82 -43.02 13.41
C GLU A 69 -26.51 -41.80 14.28
N ASP A 70 -25.58 -41.93 15.24
CA ASP A 70 -25.08 -40.80 16.04
C ASP A 70 -24.37 -39.75 15.16
N ALA A 71 -23.53 -40.19 14.22
CA ALA A 71 -22.90 -39.31 13.25
C ALA A 71 -23.92 -38.55 12.38
N LYS A 72 -24.97 -39.24 11.90
CA LYS A 72 -26.09 -38.61 11.16
C LYS A 72 -26.83 -37.59 12.01
N LYS A 73 -27.15 -37.90 13.28
CA LYS A 73 -27.81 -36.96 14.21
C LYS A 73 -26.95 -35.72 14.45
N ARG A 74 -25.65 -35.88 14.74
CA ARG A 74 -24.72 -34.75 14.91
C ARG A 74 -24.59 -33.91 13.64
N ALA A 75 -24.57 -34.54 12.47
CA ALA A 75 -24.54 -33.82 11.20
C ALA A 75 -25.81 -32.98 10.97
N THR A 76 -26.99 -33.54 11.27
CA THR A 76 -28.27 -32.82 11.15
C THR A 76 -28.34 -31.64 12.12
N GLU A 77 -27.91 -31.81 13.38
CA GLU A 77 -27.92 -30.74 14.37
C GLU A 77 -26.89 -29.66 14.03
N ASN A 78 -25.67 -30.04 13.61
CA ASN A 78 -24.68 -29.07 13.12
C ASN A 78 -25.20 -28.26 11.93
N LYS A 79 -25.95 -28.89 11.00
CA LYS A 79 -26.58 -28.18 9.89
C LYS A 79 -27.63 -27.18 10.38
N ARG A 80 -28.45 -27.56 11.37
CA ARG A 80 -29.45 -26.67 11.99
C ARG A 80 -28.79 -25.48 12.68
N ARG A 81 -27.79 -25.72 13.55
CA ARG A 81 -27.02 -24.67 14.24
C ARG A 81 -26.32 -23.75 13.26
N LYS A 82 -25.77 -24.30 12.18
CA LYS A 82 -25.17 -23.50 11.10
C LYS A 82 -26.19 -22.57 10.44
N MET A 83 -27.39 -23.06 10.09
CA MET A 83 -28.45 -22.21 9.50
C MET A 83 -28.86 -21.10 10.47
N LYS A 84 -29.11 -21.43 11.75
CA LYS A 84 -29.49 -20.45 12.77
C LYS A 84 -28.40 -19.40 13.03
N CYS A 85 -27.13 -19.82 13.05
CA CYS A 85 -25.99 -18.90 13.14
C CYS A 85 -25.96 -17.91 11.97
N GLU A 86 -26.22 -18.37 10.74
CA GLU A 86 -26.24 -17.50 9.56
C GLU A 86 -27.41 -16.51 9.60
N GLU A 87 -28.60 -16.94 10.03
CA GLU A 87 -29.76 -16.06 10.24
C GLU A 87 -29.47 -14.95 11.26
N LEU A 88 -28.94 -15.32 12.44
CA LEU A 88 -28.57 -14.38 13.48
C LEU A 88 -27.45 -13.42 13.02
N LYS A 89 -26.47 -13.92 12.28
CA LYS A 89 -25.43 -13.08 11.67
C LYS A 89 -26.03 -12.06 10.71
N GLU A 90 -27.00 -12.43 9.87
CA GLU A 90 -27.65 -11.48 8.96
C GLU A 90 -28.53 -10.46 9.69
N MET A 91 -29.20 -10.85 10.78
CA MET A 91 -29.88 -9.90 11.66
C MET A 91 -28.90 -8.89 12.26
N GLY A 92 -27.75 -9.37 12.78
CA GLY A 92 -26.69 -8.50 13.27
C GLY A 92 -26.14 -7.57 12.18
N ASN A 93 -25.96 -8.06 10.96
CA ASN A 93 -25.53 -7.24 9.82
C ASN A 93 -26.53 -6.14 9.47
N LYS A 94 -27.84 -6.43 9.62
CA LYS A 94 -28.90 -5.45 9.39
C LYS A 94 -28.88 -4.35 10.45
N SER A 95 -28.86 -4.70 11.74
CA SER A 95 -28.74 -3.73 12.84
C SER A 95 -27.44 -2.91 12.71
N PHE A 96 -26.33 -3.54 12.33
CA PHE A 96 -25.07 -2.83 12.09
C PHE A 96 -25.18 -1.76 10.99
N LYS A 97 -25.86 -2.07 9.87
CA LYS A 97 -26.10 -1.11 8.78
C LYS A 97 -26.99 0.05 9.22
N ASN A 98 -27.93 -0.19 10.13
CA ASN A 98 -28.77 0.82 10.75
C ASN A 98 -28.06 1.65 11.84
N GLN A 99 -26.77 1.38 12.11
CA GLN A 99 -25.98 1.98 13.19
C GLN A 99 -26.46 1.61 14.61
N GLU A 100 -27.26 0.54 14.73
CA GLU A 100 -27.74 -0.05 15.99
C GLU A 100 -26.70 -1.05 16.53
N TYR A 101 -25.54 -0.54 16.94
CA TYR A 101 -24.36 -1.38 17.22
C TYR A 101 -24.53 -2.33 18.41
N GLU A 102 -25.18 -1.89 19.49
CA GLU A 102 -25.46 -2.72 20.66
C GLU A 102 -26.37 -3.91 20.33
N GLU A 103 -27.37 -3.70 19.46
CA GLU A 103 -28.27 -4.77 19.02
C GLU A 103 -27.54 -5.73 18.08
N ALA A 104 -26.72 -5.21 17.16
CA ALA A 104 -25.85 -6.04 16.32
C ALA A 104 -24.95 -6.95 17.16
N ILE A 105 -24.36 -6.42 18.24
CA ILE A 105 -23.52 -7.20 19.17
C ILE A 105 -24.31 -8.34 19.83
N LYS A 106 -25.58 -8.11 20.20
CA LYS A 106 -26.44 -9.18 20.76
C LYS A 106 -26.65 -10.30 19.75
N PHE A 107 -27.09 -9.97 18.53
CA PHE A 107 -27.29 -10.96 17.48
C PHE A 107 -26.01 -11.73 17.12
N TYR A 108 -24.86 -11.05 17.04
CA TYR A 108 -23.58 -11.72 16.83
C TYR A 108 -23.18 -12.62 18.01
N THR A 109 -23.49 -12.23 19.24
CA THR A 109 -23.24 -13.05 20.42
C THR A 109 -24.09 -14.31 20.40
N ASP A 110 -25.37 -14.20 20.04
CA ASP A 110 -26.26 -15.34 19.87
C ASP A 110 -25.78 -16.26 18.73
N ALA A 111 -25.30 -15.68 17.62
CA ALA A 111 -24.71 -16.45 16.52
C ALA A 111 -23.44 -17.21 16.96
N ILE A 112 -22.59 -16.62 17.82
CA ILE A 112 -21.41 -17.29 18.39
C ILE A 112 -21.83 -18.45 19.30
N ASN A 113 -22.90 -18.29 20.09
CA ASN A 113 -23.44 -19.36 20.93
C ASN A 113 -23.91 -20.56 20.09
N GLU A 114 -24.49 -20.30 18.91
CA GLU A 114 -24.85 -21.33 17.95
C GLU A 114 -23.61 -21.98 17.30
N MET A 115 -22.62 -21.20 16.87
CA MET A 115 -21.43 -21.69 16.17
C MET A 115 -20.15 -20.94 16.58
N LYS A 116 -19.41 -21.50 17.55
CA LYS A 116 -18.15 -20.93 18.07
C LYS A 116 -16.99 -20.92 17.08
N THR A 117 -17.11 -21.61 15.95
CA THR A 117 -16.08 -21.72 14.90
C THR A 117 -16.33 -20.78 13.70
N ASN A 118 -17.35 -19.93 13.75
CA ASN A 118 -17.64 -19.00 12.66
C ASN A 118 -16.81 -17.71 12.80
N THR A 119 -15.65 -17.66 12.15
CA THR A 119 -14.73 -16.50 12.14
C THR A 119 -15.42 -15.18 11.78
N ALA A 120 -16.33 -15.20 10.80
CA ALA A 120 -16.97 -13.98 10.29
C ALA A 120 -17.78 -13.26 11.39
N VAL A 121 -18.48 -14.02 12.24
CA VAL A 121 -19.29 -13.48 13.33
C VAL A 121 -18.42 -12.76 14.36
N TYR A 122 -17.28 -13.34 14.75
CA TYR A 122 -16.32 -12.67 15.64
C TYR A 122 -15.80 -11.37 15.03
N THR A 123 -15.41 -11.37 13.76
CA THR A 123 -14.92 -10.13 13.12
C THR A 123 -15.99 -9.05 13.00
N ASN A 124 -17.23 -9.43 12.75
CA ASN A 124 -18.35 -8.50 12.68
C ASN A 124 -18.69 -7.92 14.07
N ARG A 125 -18.66 -8.76 15.12
CA ARG A 125 -18.83 -8.30 16.51
C ARG A 125 -17.68 -7.40 16.95
N ALA A 126 -16.44 -7.71 16.58
CA ALA A 126 -15.29 -6.85 16.83
C ALA A 126 -15.44 -5.48 16.14
N GLN A 127 -15.95 -5.45 14.90
CA GLN A 127 -16.23 -4.21 14.21
C GLN A 127 -17.29 -3.36 14.94
N ALA A 128 -18.36 -4.00 15.42
CA ALA A 128 -19.39 -3.34 16.22
C ALA A 128 -18.85 -2.82 17.56
N ASN A 129 -18.07 -3.64 18.28
CA ASN A 129 -17.40 -3.24 19.53
C ASN A 129 -16.48 -2.02 19.32
N ASN A 130 -15.71 -2.00 18.23
CA ASN A 130 -14.88 -0.84 17.86
C ASN A 130 -15.72 0.44 17.62
N LYS A 131 -16.96 0.32 17.11
CA LYS A 131 -17.84 1.47 16.85
C LYS A 131 -18.40 2.11 18.12
N ILE A 132 -18.52 1.34 19.20
CA ILE A 132 -19.01 1.80 20.51
C ILE A 132 -17.89 1.91 21.54
N SER A 133 -16.65 2.06 21.08
CA SER A 133 -15.47 2.25 21.92
C SER A 133 -15.15 1.13 22.91
N ARG A 134 -15.62 -0.10 22.66
CA ARG A 134 -15.26 -1.31 23.42
C ARG A 134 -14.06 -2.01 22.78
N TYR A 135 -12.91 -1.34 22.78
CA TYR A 135 -11.75 -1.74 21.99
C TYR A 135 -11.10 -3.05 22.47
N GLU A 136 -11.06 -3.27 23.77
CA GLU A 136 -10.52 -4.50 24.38
C GLU A 136 -11.34 -5.72 23.95
N ALA A 137 -12.68 -5.62 24.02
CA ALA A 137 -13.58 -6.68 23.55
C ALA A 137 -13.44 -6.93 22.03
N ALA A 138 -13.21 -5.87 21.25
CA ALA A 138 -12.93 -6.01 19.82
C ALA A 138 -11.61 -6.76 19.55
N VAL A 139 -10.57 -6.48 20.34
CA VAL A 139 -9.28 -7.18 20.26
C VAL A 139 -9.42 -8.66 20.64
N GLU A 140 -10.14 -8.99 21.72
CA GLU A 140 -10.41 -10.37 22.15
C GLU A 140 -11.15 -11.18 21.07
N ASP A 141 -12.18 -10.59 20.46
CA ASP A 141 -12.90 -11.20 19.35
C ASP A 141 -11.99 -11.45 18.15
N CYS A 142 -11.10 -10.50 17.83
CA CYS A 142 -10.16 -10.66 16.72
C CYS A 142 -9.09 -11.73 17.01
N GLN A 143 -8.57 -11.79 18.25
CA GLN A 143 -7.64 -12.84 18.65
C GLN A 143 -8.30 -14.23 18.53
N THR A 144 -9.57 -14.34 18.91
CA THR A 144 -10.35 -15.57 18.73
C THR A 144 -10.54 -15.89 17.26
N ALA A 145 -10.91 -14.91 16.43
CA ALA A 145 -11.04 -15.07 14.99
C ALA A 145 -9.73 -15.55 14.33
N ILE A 146 -8.57 -15.01 14.72
CA ILE A 146 -7.25 -15.42 14.20
C ILE A 146 -6.89 -16.84 14.65
N LYS A 147 -7.26 -17.25 15.88
CA LYS A 147 -7.09 -18.63 16.34
C LYS A 147 -7.92 -19.62 15.51
N ILE A 148 -9.13 -19.25 15.11
CA ILE A 148 -10.03 -20.08 14.30
C ILE A 148 -9.58 -20.11 12.83
N ASP A 149 -9.36 -18.93 12.24
CA ASP A 149 -8.89 -18.78 10.86
C ASP A 149 -7.77 -17.73 10.80
N LYS A 150 -6.54 -18.25 10.72
CA LYS A 150 -5.34 -17.43 10.59
C LYS A 150 -5.35 -16.58 9.31
N ASN A 151 -6.13 -16.94 8.28
CA ASN A 151 -6.17 -16.23 7.01
C ASN A 151 -7.19 -15.06 6.97
N CYS A 152 -7.82 -14.74 8.10
CA CYS A 152 -8.82 -13.67 8.16
C CYS A 152 -8.19 -12.28 8.28
N VAL A 153 -7.95 -11.62 7.14
CA VAL A 153 -7.40 -10.24 7.09
C VAL A 153 -8.24 -9.24 7.93
N LYS A 154 -9.56 -9.41 7.94
CA LYS A 154 -10.47 -8.53 8.69
C LYS A 154 -10.18 -8.55 10.19
N ALA A 155 -9.84 -9.71 10.74
CA ALA A 155 -9.52 -9.83 12.16
C ALA A 155 -8.27 -9.00 12.52
N TYR A 156 -7.21 -9.07 11.71
CA TYR A 156 -6.03 -8.23 11.90
C TYR A 156 -6.34 -6.75 11.76
N VAL A 157 -7.17 -6.36 10.78
CA VAL A 157 -7.56 -4.96 10.58
C VAL A 157 -8.34 -4.41 11.79
N HIS A 158 -9.34 -5.15 12.28
CA HIS A 158 -10.14 -4.71 13.42
C HIS A 158 -9.34 -4.75 14.73
N MET A 159 -8.41 -5.68 14.89
CA MET A 159 -7.49 -5.73 16.04
C MET A 159 -6.53 -4.54 16.04
N GLY A 160 -5.88 -4.27 14.90
CA GLY A 160 -4.96 -3.13 14.77
C GLY A 160 -5.67 -1.80 15.00
N LYS A 161 -6.93 -1.66 14.53
CA LYS A 161 -7.78 -0.51 14.86
C LYS A 161 -8.13 -0.41 16.33
N GLY A 162 -8.46 -1.53 16.98
CA GLY A 162 -8.68 -1.57 18.43
C GLY A 162 -7.47 -1.03 19.20
N TYR A 163 -6.27 -1.56 18.91
CA TYR A 163 -5.03 -1.06 19.51
C TYR A 163 -4.75 0.42 19.19
N LEU A 164 -5.00 0.85 17.96
CA LEU A 164 -4.86 2.25 17.55
C LEU A 164 -5.77 3.17 18.39
N TYR A 165 -7.04 2.81 18.56
CA TYR A 165 -7.99 3.61 19.35
C TYR A 165 -7.67 3.62 20.85
N MET A 166 -7.05 2.56 21.36
CA MET A 166 -6.48 2.53 22.72
C MET A 166 -5.15 3.29 22.85
N LYS A 167 -4.64 3.89 21.76
CA LYS A 167 -3.32 4.55 21.67
C LYS A 167 -2.14 3.60 21.96
N GLU A 168 -2.35 2.29 21.84
CA GLU A 168 -1.30 1.28 21.92
C GLU A 168 -0.60 1.15 20.56
N PHE A 169 0.08 2.21 20.12
CA PHE A 169 0.60 2.33 18.77
C PHE A 169 1.59 1.22 18.39
N ASP A 170 2.42 0.76 19.32
CA ASP A 170 3.38 -0.31 19.03
C ASP A 170 2.67 -1.64 18.73
N LYS A 171 1.62 -1.99 19.50
CA LYS A 171 0.81 -3.18 19.23
C LYS A 171 0.02 -3.05 17.92
N ALA A 172 -0.47 -1.86 17.61
CA ALA A 172 -1.13 -1.59 16.32
C ALA A 172 -0.16 -1.77 15.14
N THR A 173 1.04 -1.18 15.22
CA THR A 173 2.11 -1.32 14.23
C THR A 173 2.49 -2.78 14.02
N ASP A 174 2.77 -3.52 15.11
CA ASP A 174 3.12 -4.93 15.04
C ASP A 174 2.01 -5.76 14.38
N THR A 175 0.75 -5.48 14.73
CA THR A 175 -0.42 -6.15 14.16
C THR A 175 -0.49 -5.96 12.65
N PHE A 176 -0.36 -4.72 12.15
CA PHE A 176 -0.43 -4.45 10.72
C PHE A 176 0.81 -4.95 9.96
N GLN A 177 2.01 -4.87 10.54
CA GLN A 177 3.22 -5.43 9.93
C GLN A 177 3.14 -6.95 9.80
N ASN A 178 2.64 -7.64 10.83
CA ASN A 178 2.40 -9.08 10.78
C ASN A 178 1.34 -9.43 9.72
N ALA A 179 0.27 -8.63 9.63
CA ALA A 179 -0.72 -8.78 8.57
C ALA A 179 -0.12 -8.58 7.17
N ILE A 180 0.78 -7.62 6.96
CA ILE A 180 1.45 -7.41 5.66
C ILE A 180 2.27 -8.63 5.26
N LYS A 181 3.05 -9.19 6.20
CA LYS A 181 3.84 -10.40 5.97
C LYS A 181 2.94 -11.59 5.58
N GLN A 182 1.78 -11.71 6.21
CA GLN A 182 0.86 -12.81 5.96
C GLN A 182 0.01 -12.62 4.70
N PHE A 183 -0.32 -11.38 4.34
CA PHE A 183 -1.23 -11.04 3.25
C PHE A 183 -0.58 -10.07 2.26
N PRO A 184 0.45 -10.50 1.51
CA PRO A 184 1.17 -9.64 0.56
C PRO A 184 0.23 -9.06 -0.51
N LYS A 185 -0.84 -9.78 -0.90
CA LYS A 185 -1.87 -9.30 -1.84
C LYS A 185 -2.72 -8.14 -1.31
N LYS A 186 -2.66 -7.85 0.00
CA LYS A 186 -3.36 -6.75 0.68
C LYS A 186 -2.39 -5.71 1.24
N GLU A 187 -1.11 -5.77 0.88
CA GLU A 187 -0.06 -4.87 1.38
C GLU A 187 -0.45 -3.39 1.24
N THR A 188 -0.95 -2.95 0.09
CA THR A 188 -1.34 -1.55 -0.13
C THR A 188 -2.42 -1.09 0.85
N LEU A 189 -3.42 -1.92 1.12
CA LEU A 189 -4.48 -1.62 2.09
C LEU A 189 -3.92 -1.52 3.51
N LEU A 190 -3.06 -2.49 3.88
CA LEU A 190 -2.51 -2.58 5.24
C LEU A 190 -1.47 -1.50 5.53
N LYS A 191 -0.68 -1.08 4.53
CA LYS A 191 0.21 0.08 4.60
C LYS A 191 -0.57 1.37 4.85
N GLY A 192 -1.79 1.49 4.32
CA GLY A 192 -2.67 2.62 4.62
C GLY A 192 -3.02 2.71 6.11
N TYR A 193 -3.23 1.57 6.79
CA TYR A 193 -3.46 1.55 8.22
C TYR A 193 -2.19 1.83 9.05
N LEU A 194 -1.01 1.40 8.59
CA LEU A 194 0.25 1.78 9.23
C LEU A 194 0.46 3.30 9.19
N GLN A 195 0.20 3.92 8.04
CA GLN A 195 0.23 5.37 7.90
C GLN A 195 -0.75 6.06 8.87
N GLU A 196 -1.96 5.51 9.04
CA GLU A 196 -2.93 6.01 10.02
C GLU A 196 -2.39 5.93 11.46
N VAL A 197 -1.70 4.83 11.82
CA VAL A 197 -1.05 4.66 13.14
C VAL A 197 0.06 5.69 13.34
N ASP A 198 0.96 5.85 12.37
CA ASP A 198 2.08 6.80 12.46
C ASP A 198 1.57 8.25 12.55
N MET A 199 0.50 8.58 11.82
CA MET A 199 -0.15 9.89 11.87
C MET A 199 -0.77 10.17 13.24
N GLU A 200 -1.56 9.26 13.81
CA GLU A 200 -2.16 9.45 15.15
C GLU A 200 -1.09 9.46 16.26
N ARG A 201 -0.01 8.68 16.11
CA ARG A 201 1.15 8.72 17.03
C ARG A 201 1.80 10.10 17.01
N THR A 202 2.06 10.63 15.82
CA THR A 202 2.67 11.96 15.63
C THR A 202 1.79 13.05 16.20
N LYS A 203 0.49 13.03 15.88
CA LYS A 203 -0.51 13.95 16.44
C LYS A 203 -0.51 13.93 17.97
N LEU A 204 -0.57 12.77 18.61
CA LEU A 204 -0.58 12.69 20.08
C LEU A 204 0.68 13.30 20.69
N LEU A 205 1.85 13.06 20.07
CA LEU A 205 3.12 13.64 20.50
C LEU A 205 3.11 15.17 20.38
N GLU A 206 2.64 15.69 19.25
CA GLU A 206 2.54 17.13 19.00
C GLU A 206 1.55 17.82 19.95
N GLU A 207 0.38 17.21 20.16
CA GLU A 207 -0.63 17.71 21.11
C GLU A 207 -0.09 17.72 22.54
N SER A 208 0.63 16.68 22.95
CA SER A 208 1.26 16.61 24.28
C SER A 208 2.31 17.72 24.48
N LYS A 209 3.10 18.03 23.44
CA LYS A 209 4.07 19.14 23.47
C LYS A 209 3.36 20.49 23.60
N ALA A 210 2.31 20.72 22.81
CA ALA A 210 1.55 21.98 22.86
C ALA A 210 0.84 22.16 24.21
N ILE A 211 0.20 21.11 24.74
CA ILE A 211 -0.42 21.13 26.08
C ILE A 211 0.60 21.47 27.16
N LYS A 212 1.83 20.96 27.05
CA LYS A 212 2.90 21.28 27.99
C LYS A 212 3.28 22.76 27.95
N LEU A 213 3.35 23.38 26.76
CA LEU A 213 3.59 24.82 26.63
C LEU A 213 2.51 25.65 27.35
N ILE A 214 1.24 25.23 27.22
CA ILE A 214 0.10 25.85 27.91
C ILE A 214 0.24 25.69 29.43
N GLN A 215 0.58 24.50 29.91
CA GLN A 215 0.74 24.21 31.35
C GLN A 215 1.90 24.97 31.98
N ASP A 216 2.99 25.16 31.23
CA ASP A 216 4.19 25.86 31.67
C ASP A 216 4.03 27.40 31.62
N ASN A 217 2.84 27.92 31.26
CA ASN A 217 2.56 29.35 31.02
C ASN A 217 3.59 29.99 30.08
N ASN A 218 3.93 29.29 28.99
CA ASN A 218 4.92 29.75 28.04
C ASN A 218 4.47 31.08 27.39
N GLU A 219 5.40 32.04 27.29
CA GLU A 219 5.12 33.37 26.72
C GLU A 219 4.68 33.31 25.25
N GLU A 220 5.26 32.40 24.45
CA GLU A 220 4.90 32.24 23.03
C GLU A 220 3.46 31.74 22.88
N ASP A 221 3.03 30.80 23.71
CA ASP A 221 1.64 30.30 23.69
C ASP A 221 0.64 31.41 24.06
N HIS A 222 0.95 32.24 25.06
CA HIS A 222 0.14 33.40 25.41
C HIS A 222 0.05 34.39 24.25
N ILE A 223 1.17 34.66 23.56
CA ILE A 223 1.18 35.54 22.39
C ILE A 223 0.32 34.94 21.27
N ILE A 224 0.45 33.64 20.97
CA ILE A 224 -0.39 32.94 19.97
C ILE A 224 -1.88 33.13 20.30
N LYS A 225 -2.28 32.82 21.53
CA LYS A 225 -3.67 32.96 21.98
C LYS A 225 -4.17 34.39 21.84
N SER A 226 -3.43 35.37 22.36
CA SER A 226 -3.82 36.79 22.32
C SER A 226 -3.87 37.34 20.88
N SER A 227 -2.95 36.93 20.00
CA SER A 227 -2.98 37.29 18.57
C SER A 227 -4.23 36.73 17.88
N ILE A 228 -4.62 35.48 18.15
CA ILE A 228 -5.85 34.89 17.61
C ILE A 228 -7.08 35.67 18.10
N GLU A 229 -7.14 36.00 19.40
CA GLU A 229 -8.24 36.80 19.97
C GLU A 229 -8.36 38.19 19.31
N ILE A 230 -7.23 38.87 19.05
CA ILE A 230 -7.22 40.15 18.33
C ILE A 230 -7.76 39.97 16.90
N LEU A 231 -7.30 38.95 16.17
CA LEU A 231 -7.71 38.68 14.78
C LEU A 231 -9.20 38.32 14.68
N LEU A 232 -9.77 37.71 15.71
CA LEU A 232 -11.18 37.37 15.78
C LEU A 232 -12.07 38.55 16.22
N CYS A 233 -11.52 39.63 16.77
CA CYS A 233 -12.29 40.72 17.38
C CYS A 233 -12.80 41.76 16.37
N PRO A 234 -14.13 42.05 16.36
CA PRO A 234 -14.80 43.29 15.96
C PRO A 234 -13.99 44.57 15.69
N GLY A 235 -14.02 45.18 14.51
CA GLY A 235 -13.83 46.64 14.36
C GLY A 235 -12.47 47.24 14.74
N GLN A 236 -11.38 46.47 14.72
CA GLN A 236 -10.02 47.00 14.92
C GLN A 236 -9.50 47.69 13.64
N THR A 237 -8.41 48.45 13.78
CA THR A 237 -7.73 49.05 12.62
C THR A 237 -6.86 48.01 11.90
N VAL A 238 -6.62 48.23 10.60
CA VAL A 238 -5.76 47.38 9.76
C VAL A 238 -4.41 47.14 10.42
N ASN A 239 -3.77 48.18 10.96
CA ASN A 239 -2.47 48.08 11.65
C ASN A 239 -2.48 47.14 12.86
N HIS A 240 -3.54 47.15 13.68
CA HIS A 240 -3.63 46.25 14.84
C HIS A 240 -3.75 44.79 14.40
N TYR A 241 -4.51 44.54 13.32
CA TYR A 241 -4.55 43.21 12.71
C TYR A 241 -3.19 42.81 12.14
N SER A 242 -2.50 43.71 11.42
CA SER A 242 -1.18 43.42 10.83
C SER A 242 -0.17 43.02 11.89
N GLU A 243 -0.12 43.77 13.00
CA GLU A 243 0.81 43.49 14.09
C GLU A 243 0.53 42.13 14.75
N ALA A 244 -0.74 41.84 15.05
CA ALA A 244 -1.14 40.56 15.63
C ALA A 244 -0.83 39.37 14.70
N ALA A 245 -1.10 39.53 13.41
CA ALA A 245 -0.86 38.53 12.40
C ALA A 245 0.64 38.28 12.16
N LEU A 246 1.48 39.32 12.11
CA LEU A 246 2.93 39.17 11.98
C LEU A 246 3.54 38.44 13.20
N LYS A 247 3.12 38.80 14.42
CA LYS A 247 3.54 38.09 15.64
C LYS A 247 3.16 36.62 15.59
N LEU A 248 1.93 36.33 15.19
CA LEU A 248 1.44 34.96 15.07
C LEU A 248 2.24 34.17 14.03
N LEU A 249 2.42 34.71 12.83
CA LEU A 249 3.15 34.08 11.73
C LEU A 249 4.58 33.70 12.14
N ASN A 250 5.30 34.62 12.79
CA ASN A 250 6.67 34.39 13.24
C ASN A 250 6.78 33.26 14.28
N LEU A 251 5.79 33.11 15.15
CA LEU A 251 5.79 32.07 16.18
C LEU A 251 5.45 30.69 15.61
N ILE A 252 4.50 30.60 14.67
CA ILE A 252 4.11 29.33 14.07
C ILE A 252 5.14 28.81 13.05
N HIS A 253 5.86 29.71 12.35
CA HIS A 253 6.87 29.32 11.36
C HIS A 253 7.99 28.44 11.93
N ASN A 254 8.37 28.68 13.18
CA ASN A 254 9.56 28.08 13.76
C ASN A 254 9.30 26.81 14.60
N SER A 255 8.03 26.43 14.83
CA SER A 255 7.71 25.39 15.79
C SER A 255 6.42 24.64 15.46
N THR A 256 6.53 23.32 15.26
CA THR A 256 5.35 22.44 15.10
C THR A 256 4.47 22.39 16.35
N ALA A 257 5.05 22.62 17.55
CA ALA A 257 4.28 22.76 18.78
C ALA A 257 3.44 24.04 18.76
N ASN A 258 3.98 25.15 18.22
CA ASN A 258 3.25 26.41 18.07
C ASN A 258 2.15 26.31 17.00
N LYS A 259 2.40 25.60 15.89
CA LYS A 259 1.36 25.24 14.89
C LYS A 259 0.22 24.44 15.52
N THR A 260 0.54 23.55 16.46
CA THR A 260 -0.45 22.76 17.20
C THR A 260 -1.19 23.62 18.23
N SER A 261 -0.49 24.50 18.95
CA SER A 261 -1.09 25.48 19.87
C SER A 261 -2.09 26.39 19.13
N PHE A 262 -1.71 26.90 17.95
CA PHE A 262 -2.62 27.64 17.07
C PHE A 262 -3.93 26.90 16.82
N ARG A 263 -3.87 25.60 16.49
CA ARG A 263 -5.06 24.76 16.32
C ARG A 263 -5.86 24.59 17.62
N ILE A 264 -5.20 24.34 18.75
CA ILE A 264 -5.84 24.18 20.07
C ILE A 264 -6.61 25.43 20.46
N HIS A 265 -6.03 26.61 20.23
CA HIS A 265 -6.66 27.92 20.47
C HIS A 265 -7.66 28.32 19.38
N LYS A 266 -8.10 27.38 18.53
CA LYS A 266 -9.07 27.57 17.45
C LYS A 266 -8.66 28.62 16.41
N GLY A 267 -7.38 28.69 16.09
CA GLY A 267 -6.85 29.63 15.09
C GLY A 267 -7.48 29.49 13.70
N PHE A 268 -8.00 28.32 13.32
CA PHE A 268 -8.75 28.16 12.06
C PHE A 268 -10.10 28.89 12.04
N ASP A 269 -10.66 29.29 13.20
CA ASP A 269 -11.90 30.08 13.26
C ASP A 269 -11.73 31.48 12.65
N ILE A 270 -10.48 31.95 12.48
CA ILE A 270 -10.13 33.20 11.77
C ILE A 270 -10.73 33.22 10.36
N TYR A 271 -10.92 32.04 9.76
CA TYR A 271 -11.34 31.86 8.37
C TYR A 271 -12.82 31.49 8.23
N ASP A 272 -13.48 31.03 9.29
CA ASP A 272 -14.81 30.38 9.21
C ASP A 272 -15.98 31.30 9.58
N LYS A 273 -15.75 32.26 10.48
CA LYS A 273 -16.84 33.09 11.02
C LYS A 273 -17.14 34.29 10.11
N ASP A 274 -18.37 34.32 9.58
CA ASP A 274 -18.96 35.44 8.83
C ASP A 274 -18.95 36.78 9.60
N ASP A 275 -18.78 36.75 10.94
CA ASP A 275 -18.75 37.92 11.84
C ASP A 275 -17.33 38.23 12.38
N THR A 276 -16.28 37.67 11.76
CA THR A 276 -14.91 38.12 12.06
C THR A 276 -14.65 39.45 11.36
N SER A 277 -13.86 40.33 11.96
CA SER A 277 -13.48 41.59 11.31
C SER A 277 -12.65 41.42 10.06
N ILE A 278 -12.09 40.21 9.85
CA ILE A 278 -11.39 39.90 8.62
C ILE A 278 -12.42 39.56 7.54
N SER A 279 -13.57 38.93 7.85
CA SER A 279 -14.66 38.57 6.92
C SER A 279 -15.06 39.70 5.95
N ARG A 280 -15.01 40.97 6.38
CA ARG A 280 -15.26 42.14 5.51
C ARG A 280 -14.33 42.20 4.28
N PHE A 281 -13.11 41.67 4.42
CA PHE A 281 -12.12 41.53 3.35
C PHE A 281 -12.37 40.30 2.45
N TRP A 282 -13.24 39.36 2.86
CA TRP A 282 -13.58 38.12 2.13
C TRP A 282 -14.89 38.26 1.37
N TYR A 283 -15.85 39.04 1.91
CA TYR A 283 -17.20 39.21 1.37
C TYR A 283 -17.48 40.62 0.84
N GLY A 284 -16.49 41.51 0.82
CA GLY A 284 -16.62 42.82 0.20
C GLY A 284 -16.93 42.68 -1.29
N THR A 285 -18.04 43.25 -1.74
CA THR A 285 -18.50 43.20 -3.14
C THR A 285 -17.70 44.10 -4.08
N ASP A 286 -16.82 44.95 -3.54
CA ASP A 286 -15.93 45.81 -4.30
C ASP A 286 -14.52 45.18 -4.38
N PRO A 287 -13.85 45.23 -5.55
CA PRO A 287 -12.45 44.82 -5.67
C PRO A 287 -11.61 45.51 -4.59
N CYS A 288 -10.92 44.73 -3.76
CA CYS A 288 -9.98 45.24 -2.78
C CYS A 288 -8.80 45.90 -3.51
N GLU A 289 -8.89 47.20 -3.80
CA GLU A 289 -7.83 47.99 -4.46
C GLU A 289 -6.83 48.58 -3.45
N ASP A 290 -7.19 48.63 -2.16
CA ASP A 290 -6.29 49.13 -1.11
C ASP A 290 -5.13 48.16 -0.87
N LYS A 291 -3.91 48.70 -0.93
CA LYS A 291 -2.67 47.92 -0.73
C LYS A 291 -2.57 47.38 0.69
N GLU A 292 -3.07 48.11 1.69
CA GLU A 292 -2.99 47.71 3.09
C GLU A 292 -3.91 46.51 3.35
N ASP A 293 -5.10 46.52 2.75
CA ASP A 293 -6.06 45.42 2.83
C ASP A 293 -5.57 44.17 2.07
N ILE A 294 -4.97 44.34 0.88
CA ILE A 294 -4.33 43.23 0.14
C ILE A 294 -3.19 42.62 0.96
N ALA A 295 -2.34 43.45 1.56
CA ALA A 295 -1.22 42.97 2.37
C ALA A 295 -1.70 42.19 3.60
N MET A 296 -2.76 42.66 4.26
CA MET A 296 -3.41 41.94 5.34
C MET A 296 -3.96 40.59 4.91
N PHE A 297 -4.62 40.55 3.76
CA PHE A 297 -5.19 39.32 3.23
C PHE A 297 -4.11 38.27 2.93
N CYS A 298 -3.01 38.69 2.29
CA CYS A 298 -1.86 37.83 2.06
C CYS A 298 -1.26 37.31 3.36
N LEU A 299 -1.11 38.16 4.37
CA LEU A 299 -0.55 37.78 5.67
C LEU A 299 -1.42 36.73 6.39
N VAL A 300 -2.75 36.86 6.28
CA VAL A 300 -3.69 35.87 6.83
C VAL A 300 -3.64 34.54 6.05
N ILE A 301 -3.44 34.57 4.73
CA ILE A 301 -3.17 33.34 3.97
C ILE A 301 -1.81 32.73 4.35
N ASP A 302 -0.79 33.54 4.60
CA ASP A 302 0.54 33.06 4.99
C ASP A 302 0.49 32.37 6.36
N ILE A 303 -0.30 32.88 7.31
CA ILE A 303 -0.57 32.20 8.59
C ILE A 303 -1.20 30.83 8.34
N LEU A 304 -2.20 30.76 7.45
CA LEU A 304 -2.87 29.51 7.12
C LEU A 304 -1.92 28.48 6.49
N ASN A 305 -1.12 28.94 5.52
CA ASN A 305 -0.09 28.14 4.87
C ASN A 305 0.89 27.61 5.93
N GLU A 306 1.46 28.48 6.74
CA GLU A 306 2.48 28.10 7.71
C GLU A 306 1.95 27.18 8.82
N ALA A 307 0.72 27.41 9.27
CA ALA A 307 0.05 26.52 10.22
C ALA A 307 -0.09 25.09 9.68
N MET A 308 -0.17 24.91 8.36
CA MET A 308 -0.33 23.61 7.71
C MET A 308 0.97 23.02 7.15
N THR A 309 1.99 23.84 6.87
CA THR A 309 3.30 23.39 6.39
C THR A 309 3.89 22.36 7.35
N ASP A 310 4.23 21.19 6.81
CA ASP A 310 4.77 20.03 7.55
C ASP A 310 3.89 19.57 8.75
N ASN A 311 2.59 19.88 8.74
CA ASN A 311 1.64 19.43 9.75
C ASN A 311 0.37 18.84 9.10
N GLU A 312 0.41 17.53 8.82
CA GLU A 312 -0.69 16.82 8.14
C GLU A 312 -2.00 16.83 8.94
N TYR A 313 -1.93 16.90 10.26
CA TYR A 313 -3.14 16.95 11.09
C TYR A 313 -3.83 18.30 11.01
N ASN A 314 -3.07 19.40 10.95
CA ASN A 314 -3.60 20.72 10.67
C ASN A 314 -4.21 20.80 9.27
N VAL A 315 -3.59 20.16 8.26
CA VAL A 315 -4.22 20.00 6.94
C VAL A 315 -5.55 19.25 7.03
N GLN A 316 -5.59 18.13 7.75
CA GLN A 316 -6.80 17.34 7.95
C GLN A 316 -7.91 18.14 8.68
N ALA A 317 -7.53 18.91 9.71
CA ALA A 317 -8.46 19.76 10.45
C ALA A 317 -9.05 20.86 9.56
N PHE A 318 -8.20 21.54 8.78
CA PHE A 318 -8.63 22.61 7.87
C PHE A 318 -9.59 22.11 6.78
N VAL A 319 -9.34 20.94 6.18
CA VAL A 319 -10.21 20.41 5.12
C VAL A 319 -11.48 19.73 5.63
N SER A 320 -11.69 19.68 6.95
CA SER A 320 -12.95 19.20 7.53
C SER A 320 -14.09 20.20 7.32
N VAL A 321 -15.35 19.73 7.37
CA VAL A 321 -16.52 20.33 6.69
C VAL A 321 -16.80 21.80 7.03
N ASP A 322 -16.46 22.26 8.24
CA ASP A 322 -16.88 23.58 8.73
C ASP A 322 -16.07 24.72 8.07
N HIS A 323 -14.73 24.67 8.09
CA HIS A 323 -13.84 25.76 7.61
C HIS A 323 -13.75 25.93 6.08
N SER A 324 -14.32 25.00 5.31
CA SER A 324 -14.19 24.99 3.86
C SER A 324 -15.06 26.05 3.16
N ARG A 325 -16.20 26.47 3.73
CA ARG A 325 -17.18 27.31 3.03
C ARG A 325 -16.63 28.70 2.66
N SER A 326 -15.94 29.35 3.58
CA SER A 326 -15.37 30.70 3.38
C SER A 326 -14.13 30.69 2.49
N PHE A 327 -13.33 29.61 2.52
CA PHE A 327 -12.27 29.41 1.52
C PHE A 327 -12.85 29.32 0.11
N MET A 328 -14.05 28.74 -0.02
CA MET A 328 -14.69 28.48 -1.30
C MET A 328 -15.33 29.71 -1.92
N SER A 329 -15.79 30.68 -1.12
CA SER A 329 -16.24 31.99 -1.61
C SER A 329 -15.07 32.77 -2.22
N LEU A 330 -13.87 32.73 -1.61
CA LEU A 330 -12.69 33.40 -2.15
C LEU A 330 -12.25 32.90 -3.54
N LEU A 331 -12.52 31.64 -3.86
CA LEU A 331 -12.17 31.06 -5.16
C LEU A 331 -13.10 31.55 -6.29
N GLN A 332 -14.24 32.17 -5.94
CA GLN A 332 -15.23 32.61 -6.91
C GLN A 332 -14.78 33.90 -7.61
N GLU A 333 -14.27 34.91 -6.88
CA GLU A 333 -13.91 36.23 -7.45
C GLU A 333 -12.64 36.90 -6.86
N PRO A 334 -11.44 36.27 -6.91
CA PRO A 334 -10.23 36.95 -6.51
C PRO A 334 -9.81 37.98 -7.59
N THR A 335 -9.79 39.27 -7.23
CA THR A 335 -9.48 40.38 -8.17
C THR A 335 -7.98 40.70 -8.27
N SER A 336 -7.18 40.39 -7.24
CA SER A 336 -5.75 40.73 -7.18
C SER A 336 -4.82 39.56 -7.56
N PRO A 337 -3.83 39.76 -8.45
CA PRO A 337 -2.85 38.73 -8.82
C PRO A 337 -2.05 38.14 -7.64
N VAL A 338 -1.81 38.94 -6.59
CA VAL A 338 -1.06 38.50 -5.40
C VAL A 338 -1.89 37.53 -4.56
N ILE A 339 -3.19 37.80 -4.44
CA ILE A 339 -4.14 36.92 -3.77
C ILE A 339 -4.21 35.58 -4.50
N ILE A 340 -4.38 35.61 -5.82
CA ILE A 340 -4.45 34.38 -6.63
C ILE A 340 -3.17 33.56 -6.49
N THR A 341 -2.00 34.22 -6.46
CA THR A 341 -0.72 33.54 -6.23
C THR A 341 -0.71 32.82 -4.89
N SER A 342 -1.11 33.49 -3.81
CA SER A 342 -1.15 32.93 -2.46
C SER A 342 -2.14 31.76 -2.37
N MET A 343 -3.28 31.84 -3.06
CA MET A 343 -4.26 30.75 -3.14
C MET A 343 -3.73 29.52 -3.88
N ILE A 344 -2.99 29.71 -4.98
CA ILE A 344 -2.38 28.58 -5.71
C ILE A 344 -1.39 27.83 -4.82
N HIS A 345 -0.60 28.54 -4.02
CA HIS A 345 0.34 27.92 -3.07
C HIS A 345 -0.39 27.16 -1.95
N LEU A 346 -1.51 27.70 -1.47
CA LEU A 346 -2.36 27.03 -0.49
C LEU A 346 -2.97 25.73 -1.04
N VAL A 347 -3.56 25.77 -2.25
CA VAL A 347 -4.08 24.55 -2.91
C VAL A 347 -2.95 23.55 -3.17
N TYR A 348 -1.77 24.03 -3.55
CA TYR A 348 -0.59 23.19 -3.69
C TYR A 348 -0.22 22.50 -2.39
N LEU A 349 -0.14 23.22 -1.27
CA LEU A 349 0.14 22.67 0.05
C LEU A 349 -0.86 21.58 0.43
N LEU A 350 -2.16 21.85 0.27
CA LEU A 350 -3.22 20.87 0.51
C LEU A 350 -3.07 19.63 -0.38
N SER A 351 -2.64 19.80 -1.63
CA SER A 351 -2.47 18.67 -2.56
C SER A 351 -1.33 17.71 -2.18
N GLN A 352 -0.36 18.14 -1.36
CA GLN A 352 0.79 17.31 -1.01
C GLN A 352 0.41 16.11 -0.13
N THR A 353 -0.61 16.26 0.74
CA THR A 353 -1.03 15.20 1.68
C THR A 353 -2.24 14.43 1.15
N THR A 354 -2.41 13.20 1.65
CA THR A 354 -3.56 12.36 1.23
C THR A 354 -4.87 12.92 1.77
N ASN A 355 -4.88 13.43 2.99
CA ASN A 355 -6.07 14.05 3.58
C ASN A 355 -6.43 15.35 2.86
N GLY A 356 -5.45 16.19 2.54
CA GLY A 356 -5.69 17.45 1.84
C GLY A 356 -6.24 17.22 0.43
N ARG A 357 -5.72 16.24 -0.34
CA ARG A 357 -6.30 15.89 -1.65
C ARG A 357 -7.74 15.37 -1.54
N LYS A 358 -8.05 14.49 -0.58
CA LYS A 358 -9.43 14.02 -0.35
C LYS A 358 -10.37 15.17 0.01
N GLY A 359 -9.88 16.10 0.85
CA GLY A 359 -10.57 17.33 1.20
C GLY A 359 -10.88 18.19 -0.02
N LEU A 360 -9.86 18.52 -0.82
CA LEU A 360 -10.02 19.25 -2.08
C LEU A 360 -11.03 18.57 -3.03
N MET A 361 -11.04 17.24 -3.09
CA MET A 361 -11.99 16.50 -3.93
C MET A 361 -13.44 16.57 -3.44
N SER A 362 -13.65 16.87 -2.17
CA SER A 362 -14.99 17.06 -1.57
C SER A 362 -15.57 18.45 -1.77
N PHE A 363 -14.72 19.43 -2.13
CA PHE A 363 -15.11 20.81 -2.36
C PHE A 363 -16.03 20.96 -3.59
N GLU A 364 -17.14 21.69 -3.45
CA GLU A 364 -18.11 21.95 -4.53
C GLU A 364 -17.49 22.74 -5.71
N SER A 365 -16.71 23.77 -5.42
CA SER A 365 -15.95 24.62 -6.35
C SER A 365 -14.66 23.99 -6.90
N MET A 366 -14.42 22.68 -6.71
CA MET A 366 -13.20 22.04 -7.23
C MET A 366 -13.00 22.25 -8.75
N THR A 367 -14.08 22.35 -9.53
CA THR A 367 -14.00 22.73 -10.96
C THR A 367 -13.39 24.12 -11.15
N ARG A 368 -13.76 25.10 -10.31
CA ARG A 368 -13.22 26.46 -10.33
C ARG A 368 -11.75 26.49 -9.92
N ILE A 369 -11.36 25.68 -8.94
CA ILE A 369 -9.94 25.50 -8.58
C ILE A 369 -9.15 25.03 -9.80
N LEU A 370 -9.68 24.05 -10.54
CA LEU A 370 -9.03 23.57 -11.77
C LEU A 370 -8.94 24.65 -12.85
N GLU A 371 -9.97 25.47 -13.04
CA GLU A 371 -9.93 26.63 -13.95
C GLU A 371 -8.80 27.59 -13.60
N LEU A 372 -8.69 27.97 -12.32
CA LEU A 372 -7.64 28.86 -11.84
C LEU A 372 -6.25 28.25 -12.09
N LEU A 373 -6.05 26.97 -11.75
CA LEU A 373 -4.78 26.29 -12.00
C LEU A 373 -4.43 26.31 -13.49
N PHE A 374 -5.38 26.00 -14.38
CA PHE A 374 -5.13 25.95 -15.82
C PHE A 374 -4.88 27.33 -16.45
N ILE A 375 -5.53 28.39 -15.97
CA ILE A 375 -5.22 29.76 -16.39
C ILE A 375 -3.75 30.09 -16.09
N HIS A 376 -3.27 29.77 -14.89
CA HIS A 376 -1.91 30.07 -14.47
C HIS A 376 -0.84 29.17 -15.08
N ILE A 377 -1.17 27.92 -15.43
CA ILE A 377 -0.27 27.02 -16.17
C ILE A 377 0.16 27.64 -17.51
N ASN A 378 -0.73 28.39 -18.17
CA ASN A 378 -0.46 28.99 -19.47
C ASN A 378 0.45 30.24 -19.42
N GLN A 379 0.68 30.82 -18.24
CA GLN A 379 1.45 32.07 -18.09
C GLN A 379 2.98 31.85 -18.15
N GLY A 380 3.48 30.64 -17.87
CA GLY A 380 4.91 30.33 -17.93
C GLY A 380 5.75 30.93 -16.80
N SER A 381 5.18 31.11 -15.61
CA SER A 381 5.82 31.68 -14.42
C SER A 381 6.17 30.60 -13.38
N THR A 382 6.76 31.00 -12.25
CA THR A 382 6.93 30.11 -11.08
C THR A 382 5.61 29.52 -10.61
N ASN A 383 4.53 30.32 -10.64
CA ASN A 383 3.17 29.84 -10.32
C ASN A 383 2.70 28.76 -11.29
N SER A 384 3.14 28.76 -12.54
CA SER A 384 2.83 27.68 -13.48
C SER A 384 3.44 26.35 -13.01
N VAL A 385 4.63 26.36 -12.40
CA VAL A 385 5.25 25.16 -11.82
C VAL A 385 4.43 24.65 -10.65
N VAL A 386 4.06 25.55 -9.72
CA VAL A 386 3.23 25.22 -8.54
C VAL A 386 1.87 24.67 -8.97
N ALA A 387 1.20 25.31 -9.93
CA ALA A 387 -0.07 24.86 -10.46
C ALA A 387 0.03 23.47 -11.13
N MET A 388 1.10 23.22 -11.89
CA MET A 388 1.34 21.89 -12.48
C MET A 388 1.61 20.82 -11.42
N SER A 389 2.42 21.12 -10.42
CA SER A 389 2.70 20.20 -9.32
C SER A 389 1.42 19.90 -8.53
N THR A 390 0.52 20.87 -8.39
CA THR A 390 -0.81 20.68 -7.80
C THR A 390 -1.65 19.69 -8.59
N ILE A 391 -1.75 19.85 -9.93
CA ILE A 391 -2.46 18.89 -10.80
C ILE A 391 -1.81 17.49 -10.72
N SER A 392 -0.47 17.43 -10.72
CA SER A 392 0.29 16.19 -10.58
C SER A 392 -0.04 15.45 -9.28
N ASN A 393 -0.13 16.20 -8.17
CA ASN A 393 -0.49 15.68 -6.87
C ASN A 393 -1.94 15.19 -6.84
N LEU A 394 -2.89 15.98 -7.34
CA LEU A 394 -4.31 15.61 -7.42
C LEU A 394 -4.54 14.34 -8.26
N ALA A 395 -3.72 14.10 -9.28
CA ALA A 395 -3.78 12.88 -10.09
C ALA A 395 -3.44 11.59 -9.34
N PHE A 396 -2.91 11.66 -8.10
CA PHE A 396 -2.79 10.49 -7.23
C PHE A 396 -4.13 10.06 -6.61
N GLU A 397 -5.14 10.92 -6.59
CA GLU A 397 -6.47 10.55 -6.11
C GLU A 397 -7.21 9.71 -7.16
N PRO A 398 -7.59 8.45 -6.86
CA PRO A 398 -8.13 7.53 -7.86
C PRO A 398 -9.34 8.06 -8.63
N LYS A 399 -10.17 8.87 -7.97
CA LYS A 399 -11.40 9.44 -8.55
C LYS A 399 -11.19 10.79 -9.24
N PHE A 400 -9.98 11.35 -9.22
CA PHE A 400 -9.72 12.67 -9.80
C PHE A 400 -9.99 12.69 -11.31
N CYS A 401 -9.28 11.83 -12.06
CA CYS A 401 -9.46 11.73 -13.52
C CYS A 401 -10.87 11.25 -13.89
N GLU A 402 -11.50 10.41 -13.06
CA GLU A 402 -12.87 9.94 -13.26
C GLU A 402 -13.89 11.08 -13.13
N LYS A 403 -13.82 11.85 -12.02
CA LYS A 403 -14.77 12.93 -11.69
C LYS A 403 -14.68 14.12 -12.66
N PHE A 404 -13.46 14.46 -13.10
CA PHE A 404 -13.23 15.65 -13.93
C PHE A 404 -12.93 15.31 -15.40
N ARG A 405 -13.30 14.11 -15.87
CA ARG A 405 -12.95 13.62 -17.22
C ARG A 405 -13.35 14.57 -18.34
N ASP A 406 -14.57 15.09 -18.33
CA ASP A 406 -15.07 15.97 -19.41
C ASP A 406 -14.38 17.33 -19.41
N TYR A 407 -14.16 17.87 -18.21
CA TYR A 407 -13.46 19.14 -17.99
C TYR A 407 -11.99 19.02 -18.41
N LEU A 408 -11.30 18.00 -17.88
CA LEU A 408 -9.95 17.65 -18.25
C LEU A 408 -9.87 17.36 -19.73
N GLY A 409 -10.79 16.61 -20.35
CA GLY A 409 -10.73 16.29 -21.78
C GLY A 409 -10.58 17.51 -22.70
N LYS A 410 -11.28 18.61 -22.41
CA LYS A 410 -11.19 19.86 -23.19
C LYS A 410 -9.87 20.60 -22.98
N GLU A 411 -9.43 20.75 -21.73
CA GLU A 411 -8.23 21.51 -21.39
C GLU A 411 -6.94 20.69 -21.56
N PHE A 412 -7.01 19.39 -21.30
CA PHE A 412 -5.90 18.44 -21.35
C PHE A 412 -5.23 18.41 -22.71
N LEU A 413 -5.99 18.43 -23.83
CA LEU A 413 -5.38 18.46 -25.16
C LEU A 413 -4.56 19.73 -25.40
N LYS A 414 -5.03 20.89 -24.90
CA LYS A 414 -4.29 22.16 -25.01
C LYS A 414 -3.00 22.10 -24.19
N ILE A 415 -3.10 21.61 -22.97
CA ILE A 415 -2.00 21.51 -22.01
C ILE A 415 -0.97 20.49 -22.49
N SER A 416 -1.44 19.35 -22.97
CA SER A 416 -0.62 18.30 -23.57
C SER A 416 0.19 18.86 -24.74
N LYS A 417 -0.45 19.55 -25.70
CA LYS A 417 0.26 20.22 -26.81
C LYS A 417 1.24 21.29 -26.34
N MET A 418 0.88 22.07 -25.31
CA MET A 418 1.78 23.07 -24.73
C MET A 418 3.05 22.42 -24.20
N PHE A 419 2.93 21.34 -23.41
CA PHE A 419 4.09 20.65 -22.83
C PHE A 419 4.91 19.91 -23.87
N LEU A 420 4.26 19.29 -24.86
CA LEU A 420 4.95 18.73 -26.01
C LEU A 420 5.82 19.79 -26.71
N GLY A 421 5.26 20.98 -26.95
CA GLY A 421 6.00 22.11 -27.50
C GLY A 421 7.16 22.58 -26.60
N ARG A 422 6.98 22.58 -25.27
CA ARG A 422 8.05 22.91 -24.31
C ARG A 422 9.16 21.87 -24.32
N LEU A 423 8.83 20.58 -24.30
CA LEU A 423 9.79 19.48 -24.41
C LEU A 423 10.62 19.63 -25.69
N CYS A 424 9.97 19.90 -26.83
CA CYS A 424 10.66 20.16 -28.10
C CYS A 424 11.59 21.39 -28.05
N LYS A 425 11.21 22.46 -27.33
CA LYS A 425 12.06 23.66 -27.14
C LYS A 425 13.31 23.33 -26.31
N VAL A 426 13.14 22.60 -25.22
CA VAL A 426 14.27 22.13 -24.38
C VAL A 426 15.21 21.22 -25.19
N CYS A 427 14.68 20.41 -26.12
CA CYS A 427 15.52 19.61 -27.01
C CYS A 427 16.35 20.43 -28.02
N THR A 428 15.93 21.64 -28.37
CA THR A 428 16.47 22.39 -29.54
C THR A 428 17.31 23.61 -29.16
N LYS A 429 16.95 24.35 -28.10
CA LYS A 429 17.74 25.49 -27.64
C LYS A 429 18.81 25.03 -26.62
N GLY A 430 20.03 25.52 -26.78
CA GLY A 430 21.15 25.22 -25.88
C GLY A 430 20.85 25.59 -24.43
N LEU A 431 21.61 24.99 -23.51
CA LEU A 431 21.51 24.96 -22.03
C LEU A 431 21.35 26.33 -21.31
N ASN A 432 21.26 27.45 -22.02
CA ASN A 432 21.31 28.80 -21.46
C ASN A 432 19.94 29.47 -21.25
N ASP A 433 18.81 28.78 -21.47
CA ASP A 433 17.46 29.39 -21.43
C ASP A 433 16.63 28.88 -20.21
N ILE A 434 16.72 29.65 -19.12
CA ILE A 434 15.81 29.80 -17.96
C ILE A 434 15.45 28.50 -17.19
N SER A 435 15.98 28.34 -15.98
CA SER A 435 15.66 27.26 -15.00
C SER A 435 14.15 26.97 -14.84
N ILE A 436 13.31 27.99 -14.99
CA ILE A 436 11.83 27.85 -14.97
C ILE A 436 11.34 26.95 -16.12
N THR A 437 11.93 27.01 -17.31
CA THR A 437 11.56 26.17 -18.45
C THR A 437 11.80 24.69 -18.16
N TRP A 438 12.94 24.35 -17.55
CA TRP A 438 13.28 22.98 -17.13
C TRP A 438 12.35 22.48 -16.01
N SER A 439 12.13 23.31 -14.99
CA SER A 439 11.26 23.00 -13.86
C SER A 439 9.80 22.81 -14.29
N LEU A 440 9.31 23.65 -15.20
CA LEU A 440 7.96 23.55 -15.74
C LEU A 440 7.82 22.34 -16.68
N THR A 441 8.86 22.01 -17.44
CA THR A 441 8.85 20.80 -18.31
C THR A 441 8.81 19.53 -17.48
N SER A 442 9.66 19.40 -16.44
CA SER A 442 9.67 18.24 -15.55
C SER A 442 8.37 18.09 -14.75
N SER A 443 7.83 19.19 -14.21
CA SER A 443 6.54 19.19 -13.49
C SER A 443 5.38 18.85 -14.42
N GLY A 444 5.40 19.37 -15.64
CA GLY A 444 4.42 19.05 -16.68
C GLY A 444 4.43 17.57 -17.06
N LEU A 445 5.61 17.00 -17.33
CA LEU A 445 5.77 15.57 -17.61
C LEU A 445 5.31 14.70 -16.45
N SER A 446 5.60 15.10 -15.21
CA SER A 446 5.16 14.38 -14.02
C SER A 446 3.64 14.36 -13.89
N ALA A 447 2.97 15.49 -14.14
CA ALA A 447 1.52 15.56 -14.18
C ALA A 447 0.94 14.67 -15.28
N MET A 448 1.48 14.73 -16.50
CA MET A 448 1.05 13.86 -17.61
C MET A 448 1.24 12.38 -17.26
N ALA A 449 2.37 12.02 -16.66
CA ALA A 449 2.65 10.65 -16.23
C ALA A 449 1.63 10.18 -15.19
N ASN A 450 1.33 10.99 -14.18
CA ASN A 450 0.38 10.63 -13.13
C ASN A 450 -1.05 10.50 -13.67
N MET A 451 -1.47 11.42 -14.54
CA MET A 451 -2.78 11.34 -15.18
C MET A 451 -2.89 10.14 -16.14
N ALA A 452 -1.80 9.76 -16.83
CA ALA A 452 -1.74 8.60 -17.72
C ALA A 452 -1.84 7.24 -17.00
N ARG A 453 -2.01 7.22 -15.67
CA ARG A 453 -2.47 6.02 -14.96
C ARG A 453 -3.93 5.70 -15.31
N ASP A 454 -4.77 6.72 -15.54
CA ASP A 454 -6.12 6.55 -16.12
C ASP A 454 -6.01 6.11 -17.58
N THR A 455 -6.77 5.07 -17.93
CA THR A 455 -6.69 4.43 -19.25
C THR A 455 -7.08 5.36 -20.38
N ILE A 456 -8.12 6.18 -20.21
CA ILE A 456 -8.60 7.06 -21.28
C ILE A 456 -7.61 8.22 -21.47
N THR A 457 -7.10 8.82 -20.39
CA THR A 457 -6.07 9.86 -20.50
C THR A 457 -4.81 9.31 -21.17
N ARG A 458 -4.38 8.09 -20.82
CA ARG A 458 -3.25 7.43 -21.46
C ARG A 458 -3.44 7.23 -22.96
N GLU A 459 -4.60 6.74 -23.38
CA GLU A 459 -4.95 6.57 -24.80
C GLU A 459 -4.96 7.90 -25.57
N LEU A 460 -5.42 8.98 -24.93
CA LEU A 460 -5.39 10.32 -25.54
C LEU A 460 -3.96 10.81 -25.80
N ILE A 461 -3.04 10.65 -24.85
CA ILE A 461 -1.62 11.02 -25.05
C ILE A 461 -1.01 10.14 -26.14
N ALA A 462 -1.25 8.83 -26.09
CA ALA A 462 -0.59 7.89 -26.98
C ALA A 462 -1.05 7.98 -28.44
N LYS A 463 -2.28 8.45 -28.69
CA LYS A 463 -2.78 8.74 -30.05
C LYS A 463 -2.01 9.88 -30.75
N ASP A 464 -1.42 10.78 -29.97
CA ASP A 464 -0.63 11.89 -30.51
C ASP A 464 0.83 11.43 -30.72
N LYS A 465 1.15 11.06 -31.97
CA LYS A 465 2.44 10.47 -32.36
C LYS A 465 3.63 11.39 -32.09
N ASP A 466 3.40 12.70 -31.96
CA ASP A 466 4.47 13.66 -31.69
C ASP A 466 5.05 13.49 -30.28
N TRP A 467 4.28 12.98 -29.32
CA TRP A 467 4.76 12.73 -27.96
C TRP A 467 5.92 11.74 -27.92
N LEU A 468 5.74 10.57 -28.55
CA LEU A 468 6.79 9.55 -28.56
C LEU A 468 8.01 10.02 -29.36
N ALA A 469 7.81 10.75 -30.46
CA ALA A 469 8.90 11.36 -31.21
C ALA A 469 9.71 12.38 -30.39
N ALA A 470 9.02 13.22 -29.59
CA ALA A 470 9.64 14.18 -28.70
C ALA A 470 10.37 13.48 -27.53
N CYS A 471 9.76 12.44 -26.94
CA CYS A 471 10.41 11.62 -25.91
C CYS A 471 11.71 11.01 -26.44
N HIS A 472 11.67 10.39 -27.63
CA HIS A 472 12.85 9.82 -28.28
C HIS A 472 13.93 10.88 -28.52
N ARG A 473 13.58 12.02 -29.12
CA ARG A 473 14.54 13.11 -29.37
C ARG A 473 15.20 13.59 -28.08
N PHE A 474 14.43 13.72 -27.00
CA PHE A 474 14.95 14.11 -25.70
C PHE A 474 15.91 13.05 -25.13
N MET A 475 15.49 11.77 -25.12
CA MET A 475 16.30 10.66 -24.61
C MET A 475 17.61 10.49 -25.39
N CYS A 476 17.62 10.68 -26.71
CA CYS A 476 18.85 10.61 -27.51
C CYS A 476 19.85 11.74 -27.15
N ARG A 477 19.35 12.90 -26.71
CA ARG A 477 20.19 14.06 -26.37
C ARG A 477 20.65 14.05 -24.92
N PHE A 478 19.77 13.69 -23.99
CA PHE A 478 19.99 13.85 -22.55
C PHE A 478 19.92 12.53 -21.76
N GLY A 479 19.48 11.43 -22.38
CA GLY A 479 19.36 10.11 -21.74
C GLY A 479 20.69 9.35 -21.68
N GLN A 480 21.79 10.04 -21.42
CA GLN A 480 23.09 9.44 -21.15
C GLN A 480 23.38 9.54 -19.64
N ALA A 481 23.89 8.47 -19.02
CA ALA A 481 24.12 8.37 -17.58
C ALA A 481 25.06 9.46 -17.06
N ASN A 482 26.10 9.81 -17.82
CA ASN A 482 27.01 10.91 -17.48
C ASN A 482 26.32 12.28 -17.50
N VAL A 483 25.42 12.54 -18.45
CA VAL A 483 24.65 13.79 -18.56
C VAL A 483 23.69 13.90 -17.40
N VAL A 484 22.91 12.84 -17.15
CA VAL A 484 21.94 12.78 -16.03
C VAL A 484 22.61 12.92 -14.67
N MET A 485 23.86 12.47 -14.52
CA MET A 485 24.62 12.68 -13.29
C MET A 485 25.09 14.13 -13.10
N ASN A 486 25.49 14.80 -14.18
CA ASN A 486 26.17 16.10 -14.11
C ASN A 486 25.22 17.29 -14.27
N ASP A 487 24.00 17.06 -14.77
CA ASP A 487 22.98 18.09 -15.01
C ASP A 487 21.70 17.75 -14.25
N SER A 488 21.45 18.49 -13.15
CA SER A 488 20.27 18.28 -12.29
C SER A 488 18.96 18.55 -13.01
N ASP A 489 18.92 19.48 -13.97
CA ASP A 489 17.70 19.82 -14.69
C ASP A 489 17.39 18.74 -15.74
N ALA A 490 18.42 18.26 -16.45
CA ALA A 490 18.28 17.10 -17.32
C ALA A 490 17.84 15.85 -16.54
N ASN A 491 18.42 15.61 -15.35
CA ASN A 491 18.03 14.50 -14.47
C ASN A 491 16.53 14.51 -14.16
N LYS A 492 16.00 15.65 -13.67
CA LYS A 492 14.58 15.79 -13.32
C LYS A 492 13.66 15.53 -14.52
N VAL A 493 14.04 16.02 -15.70
CA VAL A 493 13.25 15.80 -16.93
C VAL A 493 13.33 14.34 -17.38
N VAL A 494 14.50 13.72 -17.38
CA VAL A 494 14.65 12.28 -17.71
C VAL A 494 13.84 11.42 -16.74
N PHE A 495 13.92 11.70 -15.44
CA PHE A 495 13.14 10.99 -14.42
C PHE A 495 11.63 11.06 -14.70
N ALA A 496 11.11 12.27 -14.92
CA ALA A 496 9.70 12.48 -15.24
C ALA A 496 9.29 11.81 -16.57
N LEU A 497 10.16 11.88 -17.58
CA LEU A 497 9.95 11.29 -18.90
C LEU A 497 9.89 9.77 -18.86
N LEU A 498 10.79 9.10 -18.10
CA LEU A 498 10.73 7.65 -17.88
C LEU A 498 9.46 7.24 -17.14
N GLY A 499 8.97 8.07 -16.23
CA GLY A 499 7.66 7.89 -15.59
C GLY A 499 6.51 7.90 -16.59
N LEU A 500 6.48 8.88 -17.51
CA LEU A 500 5.49 8.94 -18.58
C LEU A 500 5.60 7.74 -19.52
N LEU A 501 6.82 7.43 -19.99
CA LEU A 501 7.09 6.29 -20.88
C LEU A 501 6.67 4.96 -20.25
N THR A 502 6.86 4.77 -18.95
CA THR A 502 6.40 3.56 -18.24
C THR A 502 4.90 3.37 -18.43
N ASN A 503 4.11 4.44 -18.36
CA ASN A 503 2.67 4.35 -18.52
C ASN A 503 2.30 4.18 -19.99
N LEU A 504 2.88 4.96 -20.91
CA LEU A 504 2.60 4.85 -22.35
C LEU A 504 2.95 3.47 -22.92
N CYS A 505 4.10 2.89 -22.53
CA CYS A 505 4.53 1.57 -22.98
C CYS A 505 3.74 0.41 -22.35
N SER A 506 2.86 0.67 -21.37
CA SER A 506 2.15 -0.41 -20.66
C SER A 506 1.10 -1.15 -21.51
N GLN A 507 0.70 -0.60 -22.66
CA GLN A 507 -0.25 -1.21 -23.59
C GLN A 507 0.46 -1.67 -24.88
N ALA A 508 0.30 -2.94 -25.23
CA ALA A 508 0.99 -3.56 -26.38
C ALA A 508 0.64 -2.87 -27.71
N ASP A 509 -0.65 -2.57 -27.94
CA ASP A 509 -1.16 -2.00 -29.20
C ASP A 509 -0.52 -0.65 -29.56
N LEU A 510 -0.10 0.11 -28.54
CA LEU A 510 0.52 1.43 -28.73
C LEU A 510 2.00 1.35 -29.14
N LEU A 511 2.65 0.20 -28.94
CA LEU A 511 4.09 0.02 -29.17
C LEU A 511 4.43 -0.48 -30.57
N GLU A 512 3.52 -1.18 -31.26
CA GLU A 512 3.80 -1.70 -32.60
C GLU A 512 3.79 -0.60 -33.68
N GLU A 513 3.04 0.48 -33.49
CA GLU A 513 2.96 1.59 -34.44
C GLU A 513 4.16 2.55 -34.38
N VAL A 514 4.89 2.55 -33.27
CA VAL A 514 5.90 3.57 -32.98
C VAL A 514 7.23 2.88 -32.75
N LYS A 515 8.26 3.27 -33.50
CA LYS A 515 9.62 2.67 -33.52
C LYS A 515 10.36 2.77 -32.16
N CYS A 516 9.80 2.20 -31.10
CA CYS A 516 10.25 2.34 -29.72
C CYS A 516 11.58 1.64 -29.46
N HIS A 517 12.00 0.73 -30.34
CA HIS A 517 13.33 0.13 -30.33
C HIS A 517 14.46 1.18 -30.33
N SER A 518 14.19 2.37 -30.88
CA SER A 518 15.14 3.49 -30.93
C SER A 518 15.47 4.08 -29.54
N LEU A 519 14.67 3.79 -28.51
CA LEU A 519 14.96 4.21 -27.12
C LEU A 519 16.00 3.30 -26.44
N LEU A 520 16.23 2.09 -26.96
CA LEU A 520 17.10 1.10 -26.31
C LEU A 520 18.52 1.59 -26.01
N PRO A 521 19.22 2.32 -26.90
CA PRO A 521 20.57 2.80 -26.60
C PRO A 521 20.61 3.70 -25.36
N SER A 522 19.70 4.66 -25.24
CA SER A 522 19.60 5.53 -24.06
C SER A 522 19.20 4.74 -22.80
N LEU A 523 18.25 3.81 -22.91
CA LEU A 523 17.83 3.00 -21.77
C LEU A 523 18.96 2.09 -21.27
N LYS A 524 19.71 1.46 -22.18
CA LYS A 524 20.90 0.66 -21.88
C LYS A 524 21.92 1.48 -21.09
N ASP A 525 22.22 2.69 -21.55
CA ASP A 525 23.19 3.57 -20.88
C ASP A 525 22.69 4.01 -19.49
N LEU A 526 21.41 4.33 -19.34
CA LEU A 526 20.82 4.74 -18.06
C LEU A 526 20.74 3.62 -17.01
N LEU A 527 20.80 2.34 -17.41
CA LEU A 527 20.94 1.24 -16.44
C LEU A 527 22.27 1.31 -15.66
N ASP A 528 23.30 1.95 -16.22
CA ASP A 528 24.59 2.14 -15.57
C ASP A 528 24.65 3.43 -14.73
N SER A 529 23.53 4.17 -14.64
CA SER A 529 23.43 5.39 -13.82
C SER A 529 23.76 5.12 -12.35
N LYS A 530 24.43 6.05 -11.67
CA LYS A 530 24.59 5.98 -10.20
C LYS A 530 23.30 6.33 -9.45
N ASP A 531 22.35 6.95 -10.14
CA ASP A 531 21.04 7.28 -9.60
C ASP A 531 20.12 6.04 -9.66
N GLU A 532 19.88 5.44 -8.49
CA GLU A 532 19.04 4.25 -8.36
C GLU A 532 17.56 4.49 -8.70
N ASP A 533 17.08 5.74 -8.58
CA ASP A 533 15.70 6.10 -8.95
C ASP A 533 15.54 6.12 -10.48
N ILE A 534 16.55 6.64 -11.19
CA ILE A 534 16.64 6.58 -12.66
C ILE A 534 16.74 5.12 -13.13
N LYS A 535 17.58 4.30 -12.49
CA LYS A 535 17.69 2.86 -12.80
C LYS A 535 16.36 2.13 -12.67
N GLU A 536 15.66 2.32 -11.55
CA GLU A 536 14.36 1.68 -11.29
C GLU A 536 13.30 2.10 -12.33
N ARG A 537 13.27 3.38 -12.70
CA ARG A 537 12.37 3.89 -13.76
C ARG A 537 12.76 3.35 -15.14
N CYS A 538 14.05 3.28 -15.45
CA CYS A 538 14.56 2.74 -16.70
C CYS A 538 14.16 1.28 -16.90
N ILE A 539 14.40 0.42 -15.92
CA ILE A 539 14.03 -1.00 -16.00
C ILE A 539 12.51 -1.20 -16.06
N SER A 540 11.75 -0.29 -15.46
CA SER A 540 10.28 -0.27 -15.58
C SER A 540 9.78 0.02 -17.00
N VAL A 541 10.51 0.81 -17.80
CA VAL A 541 10.20 1.01 -19.23
C VAL A 541 10.62 -0.23 -20.03
N LEU A 542 11.85 -0.72 -19.81
CA LEU A 542 12.39 -1.88 -20.53
C LEU A 542 11.52 -3.13 -20.41
N ARG A 543 10.94 -3.41 -19.22
CA ARG A 543 10.08 -4.59 -19.02
C ARG A 543 8.89 -4.64 -19.97
N PHE A 544 8.39 -3.48 -20.39
CA PHE A 544 7.28 -3.39 -21.33
C PHE A 544 7.77 -3.45 -22.77
N LEU A 545 8.82 -2.69 -23.09
CA LEU A 545 9.42 -2.70 -24.42
C LEU A 545 9.84 -4.11 -24.85
N LEU A 546 10.54 -4.85 -23.98
CA LEU A 546 11.00 -6.20 -24.29
C LEU A 546 9.86 -7.23 -24.33
N ALA A 547 8.78 -7.01 -23.58
CA ALA A 547 7.63 -7.92 -23.55
C ALA A 547 6.74 -7.77 -24.79
N TYR A 548 6.59 -6.54 -25.29
CA TYR A 548 5.62 -6.24 -26.36
C TYR A 548 6.28 -6.02 -27.73
N SER A 549 7.58 -5.68 -27.81
CA SER A 549 8.28 -5.47 -29.08
C SER A 549 9.33 -6.56 -29.31
N LYS A 550 9.03 -7.47 -30.25
CA LYS A 550 9.98 -8.53 -30.69
C LYS A 550 11.29 -7.94 -31.22
N GLU A 551 11.20 -6.83 -31.96
CA GLU A 551 12.37 -6.11 -32.47
C GLU A 551 13.24 -5.57 -31.33
N SER A 552 12.62 -4.95 -30.33
CA SER A 552 13.34 -4.45 -29.14
C SER A 552 14.02 -5.59 -28.37
N LEU A 553 13.34 -6.73 -28.22
CA LEU A 553 13.91 -7.92 -27.59
C LEU A 553 15.13 -8.43 -28.37
N ASN A 554 15.04 -8.55 -29.69
CA ASN A 554 16.14 -9.01 -30.53
C ASN A 554 17.36 -8.08 -30.45
N ILE A 555 17.14 -6.76 -30.44
CA ILE A 555 18.23 -5.78 -30.27
C ILE A 555 18.84 -5.91 -28.88
N ALA A 556 18.04 -6.02 -27.82
CA ALA A 556 18.54 -6.17 -26.45
C ALA A 556 19.37 -7.43 -26.25
N LEU A 557 18.98 -8.54 -26.89
CA LEU A 557 19.74 -9.79 -26.92
C LEU A 557 21.08 -9.62 -27.64
N LYS A 558 21.07 -9.01 -28.83
CA LYS A 558 22.29 -8.71 -29.61
C LYS A 558 23.26 -7.82 -28.84
N GLU A 559 22.74 -6.81 -28.16
CA GLU A 559 23.49 -5.84 -27.35
C GLU A 559 23.86 -6.36 -25.95
N LYS A 560 23.49 -7.60 -25.62
CA LYS A 560 23.78 -8.28 -24.36
C LYS A 560 23.34 -7.52 -23.10
N ILE A 561 22.23 -6.78 -23.18
CA ILE A 561 21.69 -5.98 -22.06
C ILE A 561 21.36 -6.87 -20.84
N TYR A 562 21.12 -8.16 -21.05
CA TYR A 562 20.90 -9.13 -19.97
C TYR A 562 22.02 -9.20 -18.92
N VAL A 563 23.26 -8.80 -19.24
CA VAL A 563 24.34 -8.70 -18.25
C VAL A 563 24.01 -7.66 -17.17
N GLN A 564 23.48 -6.50 -17.57
CA GLN A 564 23.04 -5.45 -16.64
C GLN A 564 21.83 -5.94 -15.81
N PHE A 565 20.93 -6.74 -16.40
CA PHE A 565 19.82 -7.33 -15.64
C PHE A 565 20.29 -8.30 -14.56
N ILE A 566 21.34 -9.10 -14.84
CA ILE A 566 21.94 -10.01 -13.86
C ILE A 566 22.55 -9.21 -12.70
N ASP A 567 23.28 -8.14 -13.00
CA ASP A 567 23.87 -7.30 -11.95
C ASP A 567 22.79 -6.66 -11.05
N MET A 568 21.69 -6.18 -11.64
CA MET A 568 20.56 -5.60 -10.91
C MET A 568 19.84 -6.58 -9.97
N LEU A 569 20.02 -7.90 -10.12
CA LEU A 569 19.47 -8.88 -9.17
C LEU A 569 20.06 -8.75 -7.76
N LYS A 570 21.23 -8.11 -7.64
CA LYS A 570 21.92 -7.83 -6.38
C LYS A 570 21.45 -6.55 -5.69
N SER A 571 20.55 -5.79 -6.31
CA SER A 571 20.04 -4.54 -5.77
C SER A 571 19.26 -4.77 -4.46
N SER A 572 19.37 -3.82 -3.53
CA SER A 572 18.56 -3.79 -2.31
C SER A 572 17.10 -3.38 -2.56
N ARG A 573 16.77 -2.88 -3.77
CA ARG A 573 15.44 -2.40 -4.14
C ARG A 573 14.58 -3.51 -4.73
N PRO A 574 13.52 -3.98 -4.04
CA PRO A 574 12.72 -5.11 -4.51
C PRO A 574 12.01 -4.88 -5.86
N VAL A 575 11.67 -3.62 -6.17
CA VAL A 575 11.01 -3.26 -7.43
C VAL A 575 11.98 -3.40 -8.61
N SER A 576 13.21 -2.90 -8.47
CA SER A 576 14.28 -3.09 -9.45
C SER A 576 14.56 -4.56 -9.72
N VAL A 577 14.74 -5.36 -8.65
CA VAL A 577 14.96 -6.82 -8.77
C VAL A 577 13.80 -7.49 -9.50
N LYS A 578 12.55 -7.19 -9.12
CA LYS A 578 11.35 -7.75 -9.76
C LYS A 578 11.31 -7.46 -11.26
N TYR A 579 11.62 -6.24 -11.69
CA TYR A 579 11.57 -5.86 -13.10
C TYR A 579 12.77 -6.40 -13.89
N ALA A 580 13.98 -6.35 -13.32
CA ALA A 580 15.18 -6.95 -13.91
C ALA A 580 14.98 -8.46 -14.16
N LEU A 581 14.41 -9.17 -13.18
CA LEU A 581 14.14 -10.60 -13.27
C LEU A 581 13.10 -10.92 -14.35
N LYS A 582 12.08 -10.07 -14.53
CA LYS A 582 11.10 -10.22 -15.62
C LYS A 582 11.76 -10.05 -16.99
N CYS A 583 12.64 -9.07 -17.15
CA CYS A 583 13.41 -8.88 -18.39
C CYS A 583 14.36 -10.05 -18.64
N LEU A 584 15.09 -10.48 -17.62
CA LEU A 584 16.05 -11.59 -17.72
C LEU A 584 15.36 -12.90 -18.10
N ALA A 585 14.22 -13.23 -17.49
CA ALA A 585 13.44 -14.42 -17.84
C ALA A 585 13.01 -14.42 -19.31
N LEU A 586 12.62 -13.26 -19.86
CA LEU A 586 12.34 -13.13 -21.30
C LEU A 586 13.59 -13.43 -22.14
N CYS A 587 14.75 -12.89 -21.76
CA CYS A 587 16.00 -13.13 -22.46
C CYS A 587 16.44 -14.60 -22.42
N THR A 588 16.46 -15.24 -21.24
CA THR A 588 16.89 -16.64 -21.06
C THR A 588 15.99 -17.63 -21.79
N SER A 589 14.71 -17.31 -21.93
CA SER A 589 13.75 -18.14 -22.68
C SER A 589 14.02 -18.16 -24.19
N LYS A 590 14.71 -17.14 -24.73
CA LYS A 590 14.91 -16.95 -26.19
C LYS A 590 16.36 -17.13 -26.65
N ASP A 591 17.35 -16.87 -25.80
CA ASP A 591 18.76 -16.84 -26.20
C ASP A 591 19.63 -17.73 -25.30
N ALA A 592 20.43 -18.60 -25.93
CA ALA A 592 21.40 -19.45 -25.25
C ALA A 592 22.54 -18.65 -24.61
N ASN A 593 22.98 -17.55 -25.25
CA ASN A 593 24.02 -16.68 -24.71
C ASN A 593 23.55 -15.96 -23.43
N ALA A 594 22.27 -15.61 -23.35
CA ALA A 594 21.70 -15.04 -22.14
C ALA A 594 21.74 -16.06 -20.98
N ARG A 595 21.42 -17.34 -21.25
CA ARG A 595 21.55 -18.41 -20.25
C ARG A 595 22.99 -18.63 -19.81
N GLN A 596 23.92 -18.63 -20.76
CA GLN A 596 25.35 -18.74 -20.48
C GLN A 596 25.86 -17.57 -19.63
N ALA A 597 25.41 -16.35 -19.91
CA ALA A 597 25.82 -15.18 -19.14
C ALA A 597 25.35 -15.23 -17.67
N VAL A 598 24.20 -15.86 -17.38
CA VAL A 598 23.75 -16.07 -15.98
C VAL A 598 24.76 -16.91 -15.20
N LEU A 599 25.34 -17.91 -15.84
CA LEU A 599 26.39 -18.75 -15.25
C LEU A 599 27.69 -17.97 -15.04
N GLU A 600 28.14 -17.24 -16.06
CA GLU A 600 29.41 -16.51 -16.05
C GLU A 600 29.43 -15.31 -15.08
N ASN A 601 28.28 -14.69 -14.80
CA ASN A 601 28.18 -13.44 -14.02
C ASN A 601 27.64 -13.64 -12.60
N GLN A 602 27.81 -14.83 -12.02
CA GLN A 602 27.32 -15.20 -10.68
C GLN A 602 25.79 -15.07 -10.50
N GLY A 603 25.03 -15.01 -11.60
CA GLY A 603 23.58 -14.85 -11.58
C GLY A 603 22.86 -16.03 -10.93
N LEU A 604 23.44 -17.23 -11.02
CA LEU A 604 22.88 -18.46 -10.43
C LEU A 604 22.67 -18.33 -8.92
N SER A 605 23.67 -17.83 -8.19
CA SER A 605 23.59 -17.63 -6.74
C SER A 605 22.48 -16.64 -6.35
N SER A 606 22.34 -15.56 -7.13
CA SER A 606 21.31 -14.55 -6.93
C SER A 606 19.92 -15.12 -7.17
N LEU A 607 19.74 -15.88 -8.26
CA LEU A 607 18.49 -16.53 -8.59
C LEU A 607 18.06 -17.54 -7.51
N VAL A 608 18.98 -18.38 -7.01
CA VAL A 608 18.71 -19.32 -5.91
C VAL A 608 18.29 -18.58 -4.64
N GLY A 609 18.97 -17.50 -4.28
CA GLY A 609 18.58 -16.66 -3.14
C GLY A 609 17.18 -16.06 -3.29
N LEU A 610 16.82 -15.63 -4.50
CA LEU A 610 15.52 -15.03 -4.82
C LEU A 610 14.35 -16.04 -4.80
N ILE A 611 14.61 -17.34 -4.94
CA ILE A 611 13.58 -18.38 -4.74
C ILE A 611 13.06 -18.37 -3.31
N SER A 612 13.88 -17.99 -2.32
CA SER A 612 13.46 -17.87 -0.93
C SER A 612 12.72 -16.56 -0.61
N SER A 613 12.42 -15.74 -1.61
CA SER A 613 11.66 -14.49 -1.43
C SER A 613 10.22 -14.73 -0.95
N ASN A 614 9.62 -13.74 -0.29
CA ASN A 614 8.20 -13.72 0.05
C ASN A 614 7.32 -13.14 -1.08
N ASN A 615 7.92 -12.65 -2.17
CA ASN A 615 7.19 -12.03 -3.26
C ASN A 615 6.93 -13.05 -4.39
N GLU A 616 5.66 -13.42 -4.58
CA GLU A 616 5.23 -14.41 -5.58
C GLU A 616 5.78 -14.11 -6.99
N ILE A 617 5.89 -12.83 -7.37
CA ILE A 617 6.36 -12.42 -8.69
C ILE A 617 7.88 -12.63 -8.82
N ILE A 618 8.63 -12.41 -7.74
CA ILE A 618 10.07 -12.68 -7.72
C ILE A 618 10.31 -14.18 -7.80
N ILE A 619 9.64 -14.97 -6.95
CA ILE A 619 9.76 -16.43 -6.93
C ILE A 619 9.45 -17.02 -8.31
N GLY A 620 8.30 -16.63 -8.90
CA GLY A 620 7.84 -17.17 -10.17
C GLY A 620 8.77 -16.86 -11.34
N ASN A 621 9.33 -15.65 -11.44
CA ASN A 621 10.26 -15.30 -12.51
C ASN A 621 11.66 -15.88 -12.26
N ALA A 622 12.09 -16.02 -11.00
CA ALA A 622 13.36 -16.68 -10.65
C ALA A 622 13.30 -18.16 -11.04
N ALA A 623 12.21 -18.84 -10.71
CA ALA A 623 12.00 -20.25 -11.08
C ALA A 623 11.96 -20.42 -12.60
N LEU A 624 11.31 -19.50 -13.32
CA LEU A 624 11.27 -19.52 -14.78
C LEU A 624 12.68 -19.36 -15.38
N CYS A 625 13.44 -18.36 -14.91
CA CYS A 625 14.80 -18.09 -15.38
C CYS A 625 15.77 -19.25 -15.07
N LEU A 626 15.73 -19.79 -13.85
CA LEU A 626 16.50 -20.98 -13.46
C LEU A 626 16.14 -22.19 -14.30
N GLY A 627 14.84 -22.41 -14.52
CA GLY A 627 14.38 -23.49 -15.39
C GLY A 627 14.90 -23.33 -16.81
N ASP A 628 14.92 -22.11 -17.37
CA ASP A 628 15.51 -21.89 -18.68
C ASP A 628 17.01 -22.18 -18.70
N CYS A 629 17.77 -21.70 -17.70
CA CYS A 629 19.19 -21.96 -17.52
C CYS A 629 19.53 -23.45 -17.32
N ALA A 630 18.63 -24.26 -16.77
CA ALA A 630 18.81 -25.71 -16.59
C ALA A 630 18.98 -26.50 -17.91
N GLN A 631 18.84 -25.86 -19.07
CA GLN A 631 19.25 -26.42 -20.37
C GLN A 631 20.78 -26.54 -20.52
N ILE A 632 21.56 -25.94 -19.62
CA ILE A 632 23.02 -26.04 -19.58
C ILE A 632 23.40 -27.05 -18.49
N ASP A 633 24.11 -28.11 -18.86
CA ASP A 633 24.49 -29.19 -17.93
C ASP A 633 25.27 -28.68 -16.71
N GLU A 634 26.18 -27.72 -16.93
CA GLU A 634 26.97 -27.10 -15.84
C GLU A 634 26.09 -26.38 -14.81
N VAL A 635 24.98 -25.76 -15.24
CA VAL A 635 24.02 -25.12 -14.31
C VAL A 635 23.38 -26.19 -13.42
N CYS A 636 22.98 -27.33 -13.99
CA CYS A 636 22.41 -28.42 -13.20
C CYS A 636 23.42 -28.96 -12.20
N GLN A 637 24.67 -29.15 -12.60
CA GLN A 637 25.75 -29.63 -11.75
C GLN A 637 26.05 -28.69 -10.57
N GLN A 638 26.14 -27.37 -10.81
CA GLN A 638 26.40 -26.39 -9.75
C GLN A 638 25.26 -26.28 -8.73
N LEU A 639 24.04 -26.68 -9.10
CA LEU A 639 22.88 -26.61 -8.22
C LEU A 639 22.68 -27.84 -7.33
N VAL A 640 23.38 -28.95 -7.54
CA VAL A 640 23.16 -30.23 -6.84
C VAL A 640 23.26 -30.10 -5.32
N ASP A 641 24.28 -29.37 -4.85
CA ASP A 641 24.54 -29.21 -3.42
C ASP A 641 23.70 -28.11 -2.75
N THR A 642 22.76 -27.51 -3.49
CA THR A 642 21.87 -26.47 -2.96
C THR A 642 20.53 -27.05 -2.49
N ASN A 643 19.77 -26.28 -1.70
CA ASN A 643 18.41 -26.64 -1.28
C ASN A 643 17.33 -26.33 -2.34
N ILE A 644 17.73 -26.04 -3.58
CA ILE A 644 16.82 -25.59 -4.63
C ILE A 644 15.65 -26.54 -4.88
N VAL A 645 15.88 -27.85 -4.85
CA VAL A 645 14.83 -28.87 -5.04
C VAL A 645 13.77 -28.76 -3.94
N GLN A 646 14.20 -28.62 -2.69
CA GLN A 646 13.29 -28.51 -1.54
C GLN A 646 12.52 -27.18 -1.57
N ASP A 647 13.20 -26.07 -1.87
CA ASP A 647 12.57 -24.75 -1.94
C ASP A 647 11.52 -24.68 -3.06
N LEU A 648 11.84 -25.19 -4.25
CA LEU A 648 10.90 -25.25 -5.37
C LEU A 648 9.71 -26.18 -5.07
N LEU A 649 9.94 -27.32 -4.40
CA LEU A 649 8.87 -28.24 -4.02
C LEU A 649 7.92 -27.61 -2.99
N ARG A 650 8.46 -26.85 -2.03
CA ARG A 650 7.65 -26.06 -1.08
C ARG A 650 6.77 -25.06 -1.82
N HIS A 651 7.30 -24.37 -2.83
CA HIS A 651 6.51 -23.41 -3.62
C HIS A 651 5.48 -24.11 -4.52
N ALA A 652 5.84 -25.22 -5.15
CA ALA A 652 4.93 -26.01 -5.97
C ALA A 652 3.71 -26.54 -5.20
N THR A 653 3.87 -26.81 -3.90
CA THR A 653 2.80 -27.32 -3.02
C THR A 653 2.05 -26.24 -2.24
N ASN A 654 2.52 -25.00 -2.26
CA ASN A 654 1.92 -23.94 -1.47
C ASN A 654 0.64 -23.41 -2.13
N ASP A 655 -0.51 -23.78 -1.56
CA ASP A 655 -1.84 -23.37 -2.05
C ASP A 655 -2.12 -21.87 -1.95
N ARG A 656 -1.27 -21.09 -1.26
CA ARG A 656 -1.39 -19.63 -1.20
C ARG A 656 -0.84 -18.93 -2.45
N LEU A 657 0.10 -19.57 -3.14
CA LEU A 657 0.77 -19.01 -4.31
C LEU A 657 -0.11 -19.06 -5.56
N ASN A 658 0.06 -18.09 -6.45
CA ASN A 658 -0.60 -18.12 -7.77
C ASN A 658 -0.19 -19.39 -8.56
N GLN A 659 -1.13 -19.93 -9.34
CA GLN A 659 -0.93 -21.10 -10.18
C GLN A 659 0.25 -20.95 -11.14
N ASP A 660 0.50 -19.75 -11.66
CA ASP A 660 1.66 -19.48 -12.52
C ASP A 660 3.00 -19.71 -11.80
N VAL A 661 3.08 -19.34 -10.52
CA VAL A 661 4.29 -19.54 -9.71
C VAL A 661 4.50 -21.02 -9.43
N LYS A 662 3.42 -21.73 -9.07
CA LYS A 662 3.44 -23.18 -8.85
C LYS A 662 3.89 -23.90 -10.13
N ARG A 663 3.31 -23.53 -11.27
CA ARG A 663 3.67 -24.07 -12.59
C ARG A 663 5.13 -23.81 -12.93
N ASN A 664 5.64 -22.59 -12.73
CA ASN A 664 7.04 -22.28 -13.01
C ASN A 664 8.00 -23.08 -12.10
N ALA A 665 7.66 -23.25 -10.82
CA ALA A 665 8.45 -24.06 -9.90
C ALA A 665 8.49 -25.54 -10.33
N VAL A 666 7.34 -26.10 -10.73
CA VAL A 666 7.22 -27.47 -11.25
C VAL A 666 8.05 -27.65 -12.53
N LEU A 667 7.94 -26.72 -13.48
CA LEU A 667 8.70 -26.78 -14.73
C LEU A 667 10.21 -26.67 -14.49
N CYS A 668 10.64 -25.83 -13.54
CA CYS A 668 12.04 -25.73 -13.13
C CYS A 668 12.54 -27.07 -12.55
N LEU A 669 11.79 -27.67 -11.62
CA LEU A 669 12.11 -28.98 -11.05
C LEU A 669 12.23 -30.08 -12.11
N ALA A 670 11.30 -30.12 -13.06
CA ALA A 670 11.32 -31.10 -14.14
C ALA A 670 12.57 -30.95 -15.02
N LYS A 671 12.95 -29.71 -15.37
CA LYS A 671 14.15 -29.44 -16.16
C LYS A 671 15.44 -29.80 -15.40
N LEU A 672 15.54 -29.46 -14.12
CA LEU A 672 16.69 -29.85 -13.27
C LEU A 672 16.83 -31.37 -13.14
N ALA A 673 15.73 -32.09 -12.92
CA ALA A 673 15.74 -33.55 -12.82
C ALA A 673 16.06 -34.25 -14.16
N THR A 674 15.83 -33.56 -15.28
CA THR A 674 16.20 -34.05 -16.62
C THR A 674 17.68 -33.77 -16.92
N GLY A 675 18.20 -32.63 -16.45
CA GLY A 675 19.59 -32.22 -16.69
C GLY A 675 20.63 -32.90 -15.80
N ASP A 676 20.29 -33.32 -14.58
CA ASP A 676 21.19 -34.11 -13.72
C ASP A 676 20.39 -35.12 -12.86
N LEU A 677 20.83 -36.38 -12.88
CA LEU A 677 20.16 -37.49 -12.18
C LEU A 677 20.12 -37.29 -10.65
N ARG A 678 21.09 -36.58 -10.07
CA ARG A 678 21.15 -36.33 -8.62
C ARG A 678 19.99 -35.47 -8.14
N HIS A 679 19.52 -34.54 -8.98
CA HIS A 679 18.30 -33.77 -8.68
C HIS A 679 17.07 -34.68 -8.65
N ARG A 680 17.01 -35.67 -9.54
CA ARG A 680 15.90 -36.64 -9.60
C ARG A 680 15.90 -37.56 -8.37
N GLU A 681 17.07 -37.99 -7.90
CA GLU A 681 17.22 -38.77 -6.68
C GLU A 681 16.74 -37.98 -5.47
N LYS A 682 17.22 -36.73 -5.31
CA LYS A 682 16.76 -35.82 -4.23
C LYS A 682 15.25 -35.60 -4.26
N LEU A 683 14.67 -35.51 -5.46
CA LEU A 683 13.23 -35.36 -5.64
C LEU A 683 12.46 -36.63 -5.25
N LYS A 684 13.03 -37.82 -5.49
CA LYS A 684 12.48 -39.11 -5.03
C LYS A 684 12.53 -39.22 -3.51
N ASP A 685 13.65 -38.83 -2.88
CA ASP A 685 13.84 -38.88 -1.43
C ASP A 685 12.86 -37.97 -0.68
N LEU A 686 12.44 -36.87 -1.31
CA LEU A 686 11.45 -35.93 -0.76
C LEU A 686 9.99 -36.32 -1.08
N HIS A 687 9.73 -37.53 -1.62
CA HIS A 687 8.42 -37.94 -2.16
C HIS A 687 7.87 -36.94 -3.22
N GLY A 688 8.75 -36.18 -3.85
CA GLY A 688 8.41 -35.08 -4.74
C GLY A 688 7.78 -35.52 -6.06
N LEU A 689 8.03 -36.75 -6.52
CA LEU A 689 7.51 -37.25 -7.81
C LEU A 689 5.98 -37.38 -7.78
N GLU A 690 5.43 -37.90 -6.69
CA GLU A 690 3.97 -38.03 -6.48
C GLU A 690 3.31 -36.65 -6.32
N ILE A 691 3.99 -35.76 -5.59
CA ILE A 691 3.59 -34.36 -5.41
C ILE A 691 3.53 -33.64 -6.76
N LEU A 692 4.57 -33.76 -7.59
CA LEU A 692 4.62 -33.16 -8.92
C LEU A 692 3.49 -33.69 -9.81
N HIS A 693 3.22 -35.00 -9.79
CA HIS A 693 2.12 -35.58 -10.57
C HIS A 693 0.76 -35.03 -10.13
N SER A 694 0.52 -34.89 -8.82
CA SER A 694 -0.72 -34.31 -8.27
C SER A 694 -0.88 -32.82 -8.59
N VAL A 695 0.22 -32.05 -8.56
CA VAL A 695 0.19 -30.62 -8.88
C VAL A 695 0.01 -30.41 -10.38
N PHE A 696 0.68 -31.20 -11.23
CA PHE A 696 0.59 -31.09 -12.68
C PHE A 696 -0.82 -31.41 -13.20
N THR A 697 -1.45 -32.46 -12.66
CA THR A 697 -2.85 -32.82 -13.00
C THR A 697 -3.88 -31.78 -12.58
N LYS A 698 -3.58 -30.94 -11.58
CA LYS A 698 -4.43 -29.80 -11.18
C LYS A 698 -4.18 -28.54 -12.01
N LEU A 699 -3.07 -28.49 -12.76
CA LEU A 699 -2.64 -27.33 -13.55
C LEU A 699 -2.92 -27.50 -15.06
N SER A 700 -3.05 -28.75 -15.53
CA SER A 700 -3.52 -29.12 -16.88
C SER A 700 -5.03 -29.07 -16.98
#